data_AF-A0A847GM86-F1
#
_entry.id   AF-A0A847GM86-F1
#
_cell.length_a   1.000
_cell.length_b   1.000
_cell.length_c   1.000
_cell.angle_alpha   90.00
_cell.angle_beta   90.00
_cell.angle_gamma   90.00
#
_symmetry.space_group_name_H-M   'P 1'
#
loop_
_entity.id
_entity.type
_entity.pdbx_description
1 polymer ?
#
loop_
_entity_poly.entity_id
_entity_poly.type
_entity_poly.pdbx_seq_one_letter_code
_entity_poly.pdbx_strand_id
1 'polypeptide(L)'
;MQGVGGGRACRWQGTGEKFSVARIWNLGLAGGLLLWLAQPAAAVETVRVDAASGAPRIVVDGRPVRARMFWGAPGSRPLPLATAGQDIEFEFSPAQDEPARATMHLRFGQTPGVVCLDDLRVVDLTTGRDVLPLQDFESGLESFTRSWTFWPPGEQNTVGTIDVKPGQGREKSAALCVTLKNPPDGRWPDFHIYHHANLALRSGHRYRVRLWARAEPARDLTLAFYRPGQTFTYLGGPPSPFSRQIQLAADVGVDFVSFPVHLPWPKPGQPEDWTGPDAQCQTVLKANPRALLLPRIGMEPPAWWREANPDDVMVWDRGPQKHTGAVVASPAYRRAAAARLAALIAHLEDKFGDRTAGYHPCGQNTGEWFYQETWGPALNGYASGDLRAWRDWLADRYHGDAALQAAWRDPQVTLASAAVPTPASRRAAPAGILHDPQAARSLIDFAEFQQQMMADCVCALAGAAREASRGRKLVVFFYGYVFEFGAVRNGPATAGHYALRRVLDCPDIDVLCSPISYFDRGLGQSGPAMTAAESVALAGKMWLYEDDTRTYLGSGRFPGWSDGVSTIEDTNRLLLRNTGQCAVRNFGTWWMDLGATGWFDDPRMWAEMERLKALDEPLLERPLPFRPEVAAVIDEPSMCRVAAGGHVVTVPGVYEVRRALGRLGAPYGQYLQDDLLAGRVPARMVVLLTSWRLSPQQRRELLAATRGRLRVWCYAPGYHEERGTSLDAMQELTGFKLTSVAGQAAWAEPTEAAKTLGFQEGLGVKQPVTPLFAAADATPAETLATWPDGSAAVALRQTADGWSLFVGPPGLTSELARLAARKAGVHLFTQQDCNVCANGPYLVLHAAQDGPLVVDTGRRGKIVDLLSGQAVGRDAQATLDLKKGDTRILRVAE
;
A
#
# COMPACT_ATOMS: atom_id res chain seq x y z
N MET A 1 42.74 25.85 -21.35
CA MET A 1 43.87 25.57 -22.26
C MET A 1 43.58 24.19 -22.86
N GLN A 2 43.37 24.05 -24.18
CA GLN A 2 44.42 23.79 -25.19
C GLN A 2 45.21 22.48 -24.89
N GLY A 3 45.30 21.48 -25.78
CA GLY A 3 44.76 21.31 -27.15
C GLY A 3 44.46 19.81 -27.45
N VAL A 4 43.69 19.38 -28.45
CA VAL A 4 43.65 19.64 -29.93
C VAL A 4 44.45 18.58 -30.73
N GLY A 5 43.79 17.99 -31.74
CA GLY A 5 44.35 17.00 -32.70
C GLY A 5 44.14 15.54 -32.24
N GLY A 6 43.72 14.57 -33.06
CA GLY A 6 43.59 14.49 -34.54
C GLY A 6 44.59 13.48 -35.11
N GLY A 7 44.33 12.67 -36.14
CA GLY A 7 43.20 12.53 -37.08
C GLY A 7 43.67 11.79 -38.35
N ARG A 8 42.84 11.74 -39.42
CA ARG A 8 43.04 11.02 -40.72
C ARG A 8 42.81 9.49 -40.60
N ALA A 9 42.08 8.75 -41.45
CA ALA A 9 41.41 8.92 -42.76
C ALA A 9 42.22 8.66 -44.05
N CYS A 10 41.73 7.71 -44.87
CA CYS A 10 41.72 7.64 -46.35
C CYS A 10 40.73 6.51 -46.78
N ARG A 11 39.79 6.68 -47.74
CA ARG A 11 39.88 6.80 -49.24
C ARG A 11 40.16 5.45 -49.94
N TRP A 12 39.63 5.15 -51.13
CA TRP A 12 38.80 5.92 -52.12
C TRP A 12 37.77 4.98 -52.81
N GLN A 13 37.07 5.17 -53.95
CA GLN A 13 37.11 6.11 -55.10
C GLN A 13 35.85 7.05 -55.08
N GLY A 14 35.04 7.41 -56.10
CA GLY A 14 34.99 7.23 -57.58
C GLY A 14 33.56 6.92 -58.11
N THR A 15 33.09 7.35 -59.29
CA THR A 15 33.61 8.37 -60.26
C THR A 15 32.47 9.09 -61.03
N GLY A 16 32.58 10.42 -61.18
CA GLY A 16 31.79 11.28 -62.09
C GLY A 16 30.52 11.92 -61.49
N GLU A 17 29.71 12.75 -62.18
CA GLU A 17 29.82 13.70 -63.33
C GLU A 17 28.43 14.43 -63.45
N LYS A 18 28.19 15.63 -64.02
CA LYS A 18 28.99 16.68 -64.71
C LYS A 18 28.35 18.11 -64.51
N PHE A 19 28.45 19.00 -65.51
CA PHE A 19 27.89 20.38 -65.60
C PHE A 19 26.34 20.44 -65.64
N SER A 20 25.62 21.55 -65.35
CA SER A 20 25.91 22.98 -65.61
C SER A 20 25.16 23.98 -64.66
N VAL A 21 25.22 25.29 -64.93
CA VAL A 21 24.85 26.41 -64.02
C VAL A 21 23.72 27.30 -64.56
N ALA A 22 22.80 27.73 -63.69
CA ALA A 22 21.97 28.94 -63.86
C ALA A 22 21.57 29.57 -62.51
N ARG A 23 21.29 30.89 -62.49
CA ARG A 23 20.75 31.67 -61.35
C ARG A 23 19.32 32.13 -61.68
N ILE A 24 18.49 32.43 -60.66
CA ILE A 24 17.78 33.72 -60.44
C ILE A 24 16.89 33.61 -59.16
N TRP A 25 16.29 34.72 -58.72
CA TRP A 25 15.84 35.00 -57.34
C TRP A 25 14.36 34.75 -57.02
N ASN A 26 14.13 34.57 -55.71
CA ASN A 26 13.04 35.12 -54.87
C ASN A 26 11.64 34.46 -54.75
N LEU A 27 11.18 34.53 -53.49
CA LEU A 27 9.80 34.57 -52.96
C LEU A 27 8.90 33.33 -53.11
N GLY A 28 8.71 32.62 -51.99
CA GLY A 28 7.80 31.49 -51.87
C GLY A 28 7.81 30.85 -50.48
N LEU A 29 7.45 31.59 -49.42
CA LEU A 29 7.35 31.06 -48.05
C LEU A 29 6.07 30.21 -47.91
N ALA A 30 6.19 28.90 -48.08
CA ALA A 30 5.14 27.93 -47.80
C ALA A 30 5.64 26.91 -46.75
N GLY A 31 5.27 27.12 -45.48
CA GLY A 31 5.65 26.22 -44.39
C GLY A 31 4.85 24.92 -44.44
N GLY A 32 5.47 23.84 -44.90
CA GLY A 32 4.86 22.50 -44.89
C GLY A 32 4.72 21.96 -43.48
N LEU A 33 3.48 21.91 -42.96
CA LEU A 33 3.18 21.34 -41.65
C LEU A 33 3.29 19.81 -41.71
N LEU A 34 4.41 19.24 -41.27
CA LEU A 34 4.59 17.80 -41.16
C LEU A 34 3.75 17.25 -40.00
N LEU A 35 2.49 16.93 -40.30
CA LEU A 35 1.59 16.19 -39.42
C LEU A 35 2.21 14.83 -39.07
N TRP A 36 2.69 14.69 -37.84
CA TRP A 36 2.98 13.39 -37.24
C TRP A 36 1.65 12.65 -37.05
N LEU A 37 1.28 11.85 -38.06
CA LEU A 37 0.25 10.83 -37.93
C LEU A 37 0.74 9.80 -36.92
N ALA A 38 0.28 9.94 -35.67
CA ALA A 38 0.51 8.94 -34.64
C ALA A 38 -0.02 7.59 -35.14
N GLN A 39 0.87 6.60 -35.26
CA GLN A 39 0.45 5.26 -35.62
C GLN A 39 -0.50 4.73 -34.53
N PRO A 40 -1.62 4.07 -34.89
CA PRO A 40 -2.48 3.45 -33.90
C PRO A 40 -1.66 2.42 -33.12
N ALA A 41 -1.70 2.51 -31.79
CA ALA A 41 -0.96 1.61 -30.93
C ALA A 41 -1.42 0.15 -31.15
N ALA A 42 -0.47 -0.80 -31.11
CA ALA A 42 -0.80 -2.21 -31.29
C ALA A 42 -1.89 -2.66 -30.30
N ALA A 43 -2.80 -3.52 -30.76
CA ALA A 43 -3.76 -4.20 -29.90
C ALA A 43 -3.03 -5.20 -29.00
N VAL A 44 -3.38 -5.23 -27.71
CA VAL A 44 -2.81 -6.16 -26.74
C VAL A 44 -3.72 -7.35 -26.53
N GLU A 45 -3.24 -8.56 -26.86
CA GLU A 45 -4.02 -9.78 -26.67
C GLU A 45 -3.89 -10.29 -25.23
N THR A 46 -2.65 -10.41 -24.76
CA THR A 46 -2.27 -11.08 -23.51
C THR A 46 -1.38 -10.21 -22.63
N VAL A 47 -1.67 -10.20 -21.33
CA VAL A 47 -0.79 -9.64 -20.29
C VAL A 47 -0.80 -10.56 -19.08
N ARG A 48 0.36 -11.13 -18.72
CA ARG A 48 0.52 -12.10 -17.62
C ARG A 48 1.83 -11.84 -16.87
N VAL A 49 2.07 -12.56 -15.78
CA VAL A 49 3.40 -12.59 -15.12
C VAL A 49 4.21 -13.77 -15.65
N ASP A 50 5.45 -13.49 -16.07
CA ASP A 50 6.51 -14.48 -16.27
C ASP A 50 7.42 -14.51 -15.04
N ALA A 51 7.67 -15.70 -14.49
CA ALA A 51 8.63 -15.91 -13.41
C ALA A 51 9.61 -17.06 -13.71
N ALA A 52 9.75 -17.50 -14.97
CA ALA A 52 10.59 -18.65 -15.35
C ALA A 52 12.09 -18.42 -15.07
N SER A 53 12.52 -17.16 -14.97
CA SER A 53 13.86 -16.73 -14.53
C SER A 53 14.10 -16.86 -13.02
N GLY A 54 13.05 -17.09 -12.22
CA GLY A 54 13.04 -16.90 -10.76
C GLY A 54 12.92 -15.43 -10.32
N ALA A 55 12.65 -14.51 -11.25
CA ALA A 55 12.46 -13.09 -11.01
C ALA A 55 11.20 -12.62 -11.77
N PRO A 56 10.06 -12.39 -11.09
CA PRO A 56 8.79 -12.04 -11.72
C PRO A 56 8.86 -10.76 -12.55
N ARG A 57 8.30 -10.81 -13.76
CA ARG A 57 8.13 -9.69 -14.70
C ARG A 57 6.73 -9.72 -15.29
N ILE A 58 6.16 -8.57 -15.62
CA ILE A 58 4.96 -8.53 -16.47
C ILE A 58 5.41 -8.75 -17.92
N VAL A 59 4.72 -9.62 -18.64
CA VAL A 59 4.85 -9.79 -20.09
C VAL A 59 3.59 -9.31 -20.79
N VAL A 60 3.75 -8.51 -21.85
CA VAL A 60 2.69 -8.08 -22.77
C VAL A 60 2.99 -8.76 -24.10
N ASP A 61 2.09 -9.63 -24.58
CA ASP A 61 2.24 -10.42 -25.81
C ASP A 61 3.61 -11.11 -25.92
N GLY A 62 3.98 -11.78 -24.82
CA GLY A 62 5.25 -12.51 -24.65
C GLY A 62 6.49 -11.62 -24.44
N ARG A 63 6.37 -10.30 -24.48
CA ARG A 63 7.50 -9.36 -24.32
C ARG A 63 7.56 -8.84 -22.88
N PRO A 64 8.69 -8.98 -22.16
CA PRO A 64 8.85 -8.37 -20.85
C PRO A 64 8.72 -6.85 -20.91
N VAL A 65 7.90 -6.29 -20.01
CA VAL A 65 7.71 -4.85 -19.85
C VAL A 65 7.95 -4.46 -18.39
N ARG A 66 8.14 -3.16 -18.15
CA ARG A 66 8.28 -2.66 -16.78
C ARG A 66 6.93 -2.73 -16.08
N ALA A 67 6.93 -3.26 -14.86
CA ALA A 67 5.80 -3.17 -13.96
C ALA A 67 5.75 -1.78 -13.28
N ARG A 68 5.74 -0.71 -14.09
CA ARG A 68 5.52 0.68 -13.63
C ARG A 68 4.10 1.08 -14.05
N MET A 69 3.30 1.65 -13.16
CA MET A 69 1.91 2.04 -13.43
C MET A 69 1.56 3.40 -12.79
N PHE A 70 0.62 4.15 -13.35
CA PHE A 70 0.00 5.28 -12.64
C PHE A 70 -1.33 4.83 -12.01
N TRP A 71 -1.62 5.24 -10.78
CA TRP A 71 -2.97 5.20 -10.21
C TRP A 71 -3.49 6.61 -9.95
N GLY A 72 -4.70 6.86 -10.42
CA GLY A 72 -5.45 8.08 -10.10
C GLY A 72 -6.95 7.90 -10.32
N ALA A 73 -7.70 8.95 -10.00
CA ALA A 73 -9.14 9.01 -10.24
C ALA A 73 -9.55 10.45 -10.64
N PRO A 74 -10.71 10.64 -11.27
CA PRO A 74 -11.29 11.97 -11.44
C PRO A 74 -11.57 12.63 -10.08
N GLY A 75 -10.75 13.61 -9.72
CA GLY A 75 -10.92 14.49 -8.55
C GLY A 75 -10.48 15.92 -8.89
N SER A 76 -10.39 16.80 -7.89
CA SER A 76 -9.94 18.18 -8.07
C SER A 76 -9.16 18.64 -6.84
N ARG A 77 -8.03 19.32 -7.04
CA ARG A 77 -7.28 19.95 -5.94
C ARG A 77 -8.15 21.01 -5.25
N PRO A 78 -8.29 21.00 -3.91
CA PRO A 78 -8.93 22.08 -3.18
C PRO A 78 -8.20 23.41 -3.39
N LEU A 79 -8.96 24.50 -3.42
CA LEU A 79 -8.46 25.85 -3.63
C LEU A 79 -7.92 26.40 -2.29
N PRO A 80 -6.60 26.64 -2.12
CA PRO A 80 -6.06 27.13 -0.87
C PRO A 80 -6.47 28.59 -0.65
N LEU A 81 -6.98 28.93 0.54
CA LEU A 81 -7.39 30.27 0.95
C LEU A 81 -6.40 30.88 1.94
N ALA A 82 -5.85 32.05 1.60
CA ALA A 82 -4.97 32.84 2.46
C ALA A 82 -5.75 33.82 3.37
N THR A 83 -5.08 34.33 4.41
CA THR A 83 -5.63 35.35 5.33
C THR A 83 -5.79 36.73 4.70
N ALA A 84 -4.89 37.10 3.78
CA ALA A 84 -4.85 38.41 3.12
C ALA A 84 -5.98 38.63 2.09
N GLY A 85 -6.64 37.55 1.64
CA GLY A 85 -7.58 37.58 0.53
C GLY A 85 -6.92 37.54 -0.84
N GLN A 86 -7.62 36.99 -1.82
CA GLN A 86 -7.13 36.78 -3.19
C GLN A 86 -8.29 36.62 -4.17
N ASP A 87 -8.03 36.95 -5.43
CA ASP A 87 -8.87 36.52 -6.56
C ASP A 87 -8.63 35.03 -6.87
N ILE A 88 -9.70 34.30 -7.16
CA ILE A 88 -9.69 32.91 -7.63
C ILE A 88 -10.40 32.85 -8.97
N GLU A 89 -9.70 32.36 -10.00
CA GLU A 89 -10.24 32.11 -11.33
C GLU A 89 -9.87 30.71 -11.81
N PHE A 90 -10.83 30.00 -12.41
CA PHE A 90 -10.58 28.77 -13.18
C PHE A 90 -11.67 28.57 -14.23
N GLU A 91 -11.39 27.67 -15.18
CA GLU A 91 -12.33 27.27 -16.21
C GLU A 91 -12.64 25.77 -16.16
N PHE A 92 -13.84 25.39 -16.62
CA PHE A 92 -14.25 23.99 -16.74
C PHE A 92 -15.24 23.78 -17.90
N SER A 93 -15.37 22.52 -18.33
CA SER A 93 -16.41 22.06 -19.26
C SER A 93 -17.22 20.95 -18.58
N PRO A 94 -18.56 21.01 -18.58
CA PRO A 94 -19.40 19.98 -17.99
C PRO A 94 -19.25 18.63 -18.68
N ALA A 95 -19.20 17.55 -17.90
CA ALA A 95 -19.20 16.19 -18.44
C ALA A 95 -20.55 15.80 -19.07
N GLN A 96 -21.65 16.45 -18.66
CA GLN A 96 -23.01 16.18 -19.12
C GLN A 96 -23.84 17.47 -19.15
N ASP A 97 -24.92 17.46 -19.95
CA ASP A 97 -25.96 18.49 -19.90
C ASP A 97 -26.76 18.43 -18.58
N GLU A 98 -26.90 19.56 -17.90
CA GLU A 98 -27.96 19.79 -16.93
C GLU A 98 -28.65 21.13 -17.26
N PRO A 99 -29.81 21.10 -17.93
CA PRO A 99 -30.37 22.29 -18.57
C PRO A 99 -30.91 23.34 -17.61
N ALA A 100 -31.23 22.98 -16.36
CA ALA A 100 -31.97 23.87 -15.46
C ALA A 100 -31.84 23.61 -13.95
N ARG A 101 -31.13 22.57 -13.49
CA ARG A 101 -31.14 22.16 -12.06
C ARG A 101 -29.75 22.03 -11.44
N ALA A 102 -28.70 22.53 -12.08
CA ALA A 102 -27.36 22.43 -11.51
C ALA A 102 -27.25 23.29 -10.25
N THR A 103 -26.48 22.82 -9.28
CA THR A 103 -26.15 23.50 -8.03
C THR A 103 -24.64 23.72 -7.95
N MET A 104 -24.21 24.82 -7.34
CA MET A 104 -22.80 25.09 -7.03
C MET A 104 -22.60 24.96 -5.52
N HIS A 105 -21.68 24.11 -5.06
CA HIS A 105 -21.42 23.84 -3.64
C HIS A 105 -20.02 24.33 -3.24
N LEU A 106 -19.91 24.88 -2.02
CA LEU A 106 -18.68 25.42 -1.43
C LEU A 106 -18.47 24.82 -0.02
N ARG A 107 -17.35 24.11 0.17
CA ARG A 107 -16.97 23.36 1.38
C ARG A 107 -15.68 23.90 1.98
N PHE A 108 -15.65 24.12 3.30
CA PHE A 108 -14.66 24.97 3.98
C PHE A 108 -13.67 24.23 4.91
N GLY A 109 -13.60 22.90 4.79
CA GLY A 109 -12.78 22.04 5.65
C GLY A 109 -13.29 21.92 7.10
N GLN A 110 -12.63 21.05 7.87
CA GLN A 110 -12.97 20.77 9.28
C GLN A 110 -12.03 21.55 10.23
N THR A 111 -12.05 22.88 10.12
CA THR A 111 -11.17 23.78 10.89
C THR A 111 -11.97 25.00 11.37
N PRO A 112 -11.96 25.34 12.66
CA PRO A 112 -12.63 26.55 13.17
C PRO A 112 -12.10 27.85 12.54
N GLY A 113 -12.80 28.95 12.74
CA GLY A 113 -12.46 30.28 12.22
C GLY A 113 -13.35 30.72 11.06
N VAL A 114 -12.96 31.79 10.37
CA VAL A 114 -13.81 32.50 9.42
C VAL A 114 -13.33 32.29 7.98
N VAL A 115 -14.27 32.19 7.04
CA VAL A 115 -14.06 32.35 5.59
C VAL A 115 -14.98 33.46 5.12
N CYS A 116 -14.46 34.42 4.36
CA CYS A 116 -15.30 35.44 3.70
C CYS A 116 -15.14 35.33 2.18
N LEU A 117 -16.27 35.37 1.48
CA LEU A 117 -16.40 35.23 0.03
C LEU A 117 -17.08 36.47 -0.56
N ASP A 118 -16.66 36.87 -1.75
CA ASP A 118 -17.14 38.05 -2.47
C ASP A 118 -16.95 37.86 -3.98
N ASP A 119 -17.48 38.78 -4.80
CA ASP A 119 -17.21 38.90 -6.24
C ASP A 119 -17.55 37.65 -7.08
N LEU A 120 -18.44 36.79 -6.56
CA LEU A 120 -18.65 35.43 -7.07
C LEU A 120 -19.53 35.43 -8.34
N ARG A 121 -18.99 34.90 -9.44
CA ARG A 121 -19.62 34.91 -10.78
C ARG A 121 -19.27 33.67 -11.59
N VAL A 122 -20.19 33.19 -12.44
CA VAL A 122 -19.93 32.11 -13.41
C VAL A 122 -20.43 32.50 -14.79
N VAL A 123 -19.53 32.56 -15.76
CA VAL A 123 -19.80 32.96 -17.16
C VAL A 123 -19.66 31.77 -18.09
N ASP A 124 -20.63 31.55 -18.98
CA ASP A 124 -20.49 30.71 -20.17
C ASP A 124 -19.64 31.44 -21.22
N LEU A 125 -18.39 31.02 -21.40
CA LEU A 125 -17.48 31.58 -22.40
C LEU A 125 -17.89 31.26 -23.84
N THR A 126 -18.78 30.28 -24.03
CA THR A 126 -19.29 29.83 -25.33
C THR A 126 -20.40 30.75 -25.85
N THR A 127 -21.24 31.28 -24.94
CA THR A 127 -22.37 32.17 -25.28
C THR A 127 -22.22 33.60 -24.79
N GLY A 128 -21.20 33.88 -23.97
CA GLY A 128 -20.94 35.19 -23.37
C GLY A 128 -21.92 35.57 -22.24
N ARG A 129 -22.69 34.61 -21.72
CA ARG A 129 -23.78 34.86 -20.75
C ARG A 129 -23.40 34.42 -19.35
N ASP A 130 -23.94 35.11 -18.35
CA ASP A 130 -23.86 34.67 -16.96
C ASP A 130 -24.77 33.44 -16.72
N VAL A 131 -24.20 32.41 -16.11
CA VAL A 131 -24.92 31.26 -15.52
C VAL A 131 -25.22 31.56 -14.06
N LEU A 132 -24.23 32.13 -13.36
CA LEU A 132 -24.38 32.77 -12.05
C LEU A 132 -23.99 34.24 -12.23
N PRO A 133 -24.95 35.18 -12.21
CA PRO A 133 -24.67 36.61 -12.15
C PRO A 133 -23.81 36.96 -10.93
N LEU A 134 -23.13 38.11 -10.97
CA LEU A 134 -22.28 38.58 -9.88
C LEU A 134 -23.02 38.54 -8.53
N GLN A 135 -22.40 37.93 -7.52
CA GLN A 135 -22.83 37.94 -6.13
C GLN A 135 -21.82 38.78 -5.33
N ASP A 136 -22.15 40.06 -5.16
CA ASP A 136 -21.40 41.11 -4.43
C ASP A 136 -21.76 41.20 -2.94
N PHE A 137 -22.87 40.57 -2.55
CA PHE A 137 -23.44 40.57 -1.20
C PHE A 137 -23.82 41.95 -0.62
N GLU A 138 -23.76 43.04 -1.40
CA GLU A 138 -23.99 44.42 -0.93
C GLU A 138 -25.41 44.67 -0.38
N SER A 139 -26.42 43.91 -0.81
CA SER A 139 -27.77 43.94 -0.18
C SER A 139 -27.88 43.14 1.13
N GLY A 140 -26.76 42.86 1.81
CA GLY A 140 -26.73 42.14 3.08
C GLY A 140 -27.15 40.67 2.95
N LEU A 141 -27.73 40.10 4.02
CA LEU A 141 -28.08 38.67 4.10
C LEU A 141 -29.15 38.25 3.08
N GLU A 142 -29.98 39.18 2.58
CA GLU A 142 -30.92 38.90 1.49
C GLU A 142 -30.21 38.50 0.18
N SER A 143 -29.02 39.04 -0.06
CA SER A 143 -28.17 38.62 -1.20
C SER A 143 -27.81 37.14 -1.13
N PHE A 144 -27.61 36.60 0.08
CA PHE A 144 -27.36 35.18 0.29
C PHE A 144 -28.65 34.38 0.09
N THR A 145 -29.70 34.63 0.88
CA THR A 145 -30.89 33.76 0.90
C THR A 145 -31.64 33.68 -0.44
N ARG A 146 -31.57 34.75 -1.24
CA ARG A 146 -32.10 34.84 -2.62
C ARG A 146 -31.53 33.78 -3.57
N SER A 147 -30.24 33.47 -3.46
CA SER A 147 -29.51 32.63 -4.42
C SER A 147 -28.94 31.34 -3.80
N TRP A 148 -28.75 31.32 -2.47
CA TRP A 148 -28.00 30.32 -1.72
C TRP A 148 -28.76 29.80 -0.50
N THR A 149 -28.32 28.63 -0.03
CA THR A 149 -28.69 28.03 1.25
C THR A 149 -27.52 27.20 1.77
N PHE A 150 -27.71 26.41 2.83
CA PHE A 150 -26.67 25.60 3.45
C PHE A 150 -27.19 24.22 3.91
N TRP A 151 -26.24 23.32 4.14
CA TRP A 151 -26.47 21.99 4.70
C TRP A 151 -25.46 21.71 5.83
N PRO A 152 -25.83 20.96 6.88
CA PRO A 152 -27.20 20.54 7.21
C PRO A 152 -28.03 21.70 7.81
N PRO A 153 -29.38 21.63 7.80
CA PRO A 153 -30.25 22.64 8.39
C PRO A 153 -30.51 22.40 9.89
N GLY A 154 -30.95 23.44 10.60
CA GLY A 154 -31.46 23.34 11.97
C GLY A 154 -30.42 22.80 12.98
N GLU A 155 -30.88 21.99 13.95
CA GLU A 155 -30.05 21.45 15.03
C GLU A 155 -28.91 20.53 14.56
N GLN A 156 -29.02 19.98 13.35
CA GLN A 156 -27.95 19.19 12.73
C GLN A 156 -26.72 20.05 12.37
N ASN A 157 -26.87 21.37 12.28
CA ASN A 157 -25.77 22.30 12.06
C ASN A 157 -25.03 22.60 13.37
N THR A 158 -24.13 21.70 13.75
CA THR A 158 -23.33 21.83 14.97
C THR A 158 -22.15 22.81 14.84
N VAL A 159 -21.79 23.27 13.62
CA VAL A 159 -20.49 23.92 13.34
C VAL A 159 -20.52 25.29 12.64
N GLY A 160 -21.48 25.59 11.78
CA GLY A 160 -21.38 26.73 10.86
C GLY A 160 -22.43 27.82 11.09
N THR A 161 -22.03 29.08 11.16
CA THR A 161 -22.94 30.22 11.01
C THR A 161 -22.58 31.03 9.76
N ILE A 162 -23.57 31.73 9.22
CA ILE A 162 -23.47 32.49 7.97
C ILE A 162 -23.98 33.90 8.24
N ASP A 163 -23.24 34.89 7.78
CA ASP A 163 -23.52 36.31 7.96
C ASP A 163 -22.98 37.09 6.75
N VAL A 164 -23.47 38.31 6.52
CA VAL A 164 -22.95 39.19 5.45
C VAL A 164 -22.42 40.46 6.09
N LYS A 165 -21.11 40.67 6.01
CA LYS A 165 -20.37 41.65 6.82
C LYS A 165 -19.77 42.75 5.96
N PRO A 166 -20.18 44.03 6.14
CA PRO A 166 -19.52 45.17 5.52
C PRO A 166 -18.04 45.27 5.89
N GLY A 167 -17.21 45.73 4.94
CA GLY A 167 -15.78 45.92 5.17
C GLY A 167 -14.95 44.64 5.25
N GLN A 168 -15.51 43.49 4.83
CA GLN A 168 -14.85 42.17 4.89
C GLN A 168 -14.53 41.55 3.53
N GLY A 169 -15.06 42.13 2.44
CA GLY A 169 -14.82 41.67 1.07
C GLY A 169 -13.67 42.40 0.36
N ARG A 170 -13.66 42.26 -0.97
CA ARG A 170 -12.70 42.93 -1.86
C ARG A 170 -12.71 44.43 -1.62
N GLU A 171 -11.53 45.03 -1.41
CA GLU A 171 -11.38 46.49 -1.32
C GLU A 171 -12.27 47.16 -0.23
N LYS A 172 -12.78 46.36 0.74
CA LYS A 172 -13.72 46.70 1.83
C LYS A 172 -15.21 46.79 1.44
N SER A 173 -15.63 46.09 0.40
CA SER A 173 -17.04 45.69 0.16
C SER A 173 -17.64 44.88 1.32
N ALA A 174 -18.94 44.59 1.22
CA ALA A 174 -19.57 43.48 1.92
C ALA A 174 -18.97 42.12 1.51
N ALA A 175 -19.07 41.13 2.39
CA ALA A 175 -18.76 39.75 2.03
C ALA A 175 -19.63 38.75 2.79
N LEU A 176 -19.90 37.62 2.14
CA LEU A 176 -20.51 36.45 2.76
C LEU A 176 -19.47 35.77 3.66
N CYS A 177 -19.60 35.97 4.97
CA CYS A 177 -18.68 35.43 5.96
C CYS A 177 -19.26 34.21 6.69
N VAL A 178 -18.74 33.03 6.36
CA VAL A 178 -18.99 31.76 7.04
C VAL A 178 -18.07 31.66 8.27
N THR A 179 -18.64 31.45 9.45
CA THR A 179 -17.88 31.22 10.70
C THR A 179 -18.05 29.78 11.15
N LEU A 180 -16.95 29.04 11.26
CA LEU A 180 -16.91 27.67 11.74
C LEU A 180 -16.42 27.59 13.19
N LYS A 181 -17.06 26.77 14.00
CA LYS A 181 -16.65 26.40 15.37
C LYS A 181 -16.48 24.88 15.49
N ASN A 182 -15.79 24.43 16.54
CA ASN A 182 -15.76 23.00 16.86
C ASN A 182 -17.18 22.51 17.21
N PRO A 183 -17.59 21.33 16.71
CA PRO A 183 -18.85 20.68 17.10
C PRO A 183 -18.78 20.21 18.57
N PRO A 184 -19.88 20.25 19.34
CA PRO A 184 -19.86 19.92 20.77
C PRO A 184 -19.41 18.49 21.12
N ASP A 185 -19.62 17.54 20.21
CA ASP A 185 -19.26 16.11 20.35
C ASP A 185 -17.99 15.71 19.56
N GLY A 186 -17.30 16.69 18.96
CA GLY A 186 -16.16 16.47 18.08
C GLY A 186 -16.51 15.96 16.67
N ARG A 187 -17.78 15.72 16.33
CA ARG A 187 -18.20 15.19 15.01
C ARG A 187 -18.57 16.33 14.07
N TRP A 188 -17.69 16.60 13.10
CA TRP A 188 -17.96 17.57 12.05
C TRP A 188 -18.98 16.99 11.04
N PRO A 189 -20.11 17.67 10.79
CA PRO A 189 -20.99 17.33 9.67
C PRO A 189 -20.36 17.78 8.34
N ASP A 190 -20.96 17.37 7.22
CA ASP A 190 -20.64 17.90 5.90
C ASP A 190 -21.21 19.33 5.73
N PHE A 191 -20.70 20.27 6.52
CA PHE A 191 -21.15 21.65 6.47
C PHE A 191 -20.70 22.33 5.17
N HIS A 192 -21.66 22.83 4.41
CA HIS A 192 -21.41 23.53 3.16
C HIS A 192 -22.53 24.51 2.80
N ILE A 193 -22.19 25.55 2.04
CA ILE A 193 -23.19 26.38 1.37
C ILE A 193 -23.37 25.88 -0.07
N TYR A 194 -24.56 26.06 -0.63
CA TYR A 194 -24.83 25.73 -2.01
C TYR A 194 -25.88 26.64 -2.65
N HIS A 195 -25.72 26.88 -3.95
CA HIS A 195 -26.65 27.63 -4.76
C HIS A 195 -27.95 26.84 -4.96
N HIS A 196 -29.09 27.53 -5.05
CA HIS A 196 -30.36 26.89 -5.39
C HIS A 196 -30.28 26.16 -6.74
N ALA A 197 -31.11 25.12 -6.91
CA ALA A 197 -31.05 24.21 -8.07
C ALA A 197 -31.72 24.79 -9.33
N ASN A 198 -31.10 25.83 -9.89
CA ASN A 198 -31.60 26.58 -11.06
C ASN A 198 -30.49 26.94 -12.09
N LEU A 199 -29.25 26.48 -11.93
CA LEU A 199 -28.16 26.76 -12.88
C LEU A 199 -28.28 25.88 -14.14
N ALA A 200 -27.87 26.42 -15.28
CA ALA A 200 -27.86 25.74 -16.58
C ALA A 200 -26.42 25.48 -17.06
N LEU A 201 -26.05 24.22 -17.24
CA LEU A 201 -24.74 23.77 -17.70
C LEU A 201 -24.86 22.83 -18.91
N ARG A 202 -24.02 23.02 -19.92
CA ARG A 202 -24.04 22.27 -21.19
C ARG A 202 -22.74 21.55 -21.44
N SER A 203 -22.82 20.31 -21.91
CA SER A 203 -21.66 19.57 -22.41
C SER A 203 -21.09 20.28 -23.65
N GLY A 204 -19.76 20.23 -23.80
CA GLY A 204 -19.05 20.93 -24.89
C GLY A 204 -18.90 22.45 -24.73
N HIS A 205 -19.67 23.11 -23.86
CA HIS A 205 -19.46 24.50 -23.49
C HIS A 205 -18.25 24.66 -22.54
N ARG A 206 -17.68 25.86 -22.47
CA ARG A 206 -16.66 26.26 -21.48
C ARG A 206 -17.23 27.33 -20.55
N TYR A 207 -17.00 27.17 -19.25
CA TYR A 207 -17.44 28.10 -18.22
C TYR A 207 -16.24 28.60 -17.42
N ARG A 208 -16.28 29.87 -17.02
CA ARG A 208 -15.29 30.49 -16.13
C ARG A 208 -15.94 30.83 -14.81
N VAL A 209 -15.32 30.40 -13.72
CA VAL A 209 -15.68 30.78 -12.35
C VAL A 209 -14.71 31.88 -11.90
N ARG A 210 -15.25 32.92 -11.27
CA ARG A 210 -14.50 33.94 -10.54
C ARG A 210 -15.09 34.12 -9.15
N LEU A 211 -14.25 34.35 -8.15
CA LEU A 211 -14.63 34.86 -6.84
C LEU A 211 -13.42 35.48 -6.15
N TRP A 212 -13.65 36.41 -5.24
CA TRP A 212 -12.67 36.80 -4.23
C TRP A 212 -12.93 35.99 -2.95
N ALA A 213 -11.86 35.57 -2.26
CA ALA A 213 -11.98 34.81 -1.02
C ALA A 213 -10.81 35.03 -0.06
N ARG A 214 -11.10 35.06 1.26
CA ARG A 214 -10.10 35.00 2.34
C ARG A 214 -10.51 34.03 3.44
N ALA A 215 -9.54 33.49 4.18
CA ALA A 215 -9.81 32.61 5.32
C ALA A 215 -8.83 32.80 6.49
N GLU A 216 -9.35 32.71 7.71
CA GLU A 216 -8.61 32.94 8.95
C GLU A 216 -8.98 31.88 10.01
N PRO A 217 -8.08 30.94 10.36
CA PRO A 217 -6.81 30.66 9.68
C PRO A 217 -6.99 30.22 8.22
N ALA A 218 -5.88 30.31 7.47
CA ALA A 218 -5.76 29.80 6.11
C ALA A 218 -6.14 28.30 6.04
N ARG A 219 -6.81 27.91 4.95
CA ARG A 219 -7.46 26.59 4.80
C ARG A 219 -7.78 26.27 3.35
N ASP A 220 -8.25 25.06 3.09
CA ASP A 220 -8.73 24.64 1.78
C ASP A 220 -10.24 24.94 1.56
N LEU A 221 -10.59 25.39 0.35
CA LEU A 221 -11.94 25.53 -0.18
C LEU A 221 -12.18 24.48 -1.28
N THR A 222 -13.13 23.58 -1.09
CA THR A 222 -13.59 22.68 -2.16
C THR A 222 -14.82 23.28 -2.84
N LEU A 223 -14.74 23.48 -4.16
CA LEU A 223 -15.79 24.07 -4.99
C LEU A 223 -16.16 23.06 -6.08
N ALA A 224 -17.45 22.75 -6.23
CA ALA A 224 -17.91 21.83 -7.27
C ALA A 224 -19.36 22.10 -7.70
N PHE A 225 -19.68 21.77 -8.95
CA PHE A 225 -21.01 21.82 -9.54
C PHE A 225 -21.61 20.42 -9.62
N TYR A 226 -22.89 20.29 -9.28
CA TYR A 226 -23.58 19.01 -9.26
C TYR A 226 -24.98 19.09 -9.89
N ARG A 227 -25.50 17.94 -10.33
CA ARG A 227 -26.93 17.69 -10.54
C ARG A 227 -27.50 16.99 -9.30
N PRO A 228 -28.50 17.57 -8.61
CA PRO A 228 -29.22 16.90 -7.52
C PRO A 228 -29.96 15.64 -7.97
N GLY A 229 -30.06 14.65 -7.07
CA GLY A 229 -30.72 13.36 -7.28
C GLY A 229 -30.62 12.48 -6.04
N GLN A 230 -30.94 11.18 -6.14
CA GLN A 230 -30.66 10.22 -5.05
C GLN A 230 -29.17 10.16 -4.71
N THR A 231 -28.32 10.35 -5.71
CA THR A 231 -26.89 10.69 -5.57
C THR A 231 -26.61 11.95 -6.39
N PHE A 232 -25.85 12.88 -5.83
CA PHE A 232 -25.43 14.09 -6.55
C PHE A 232 -24.43 13.71 -7.65
N THR A 233 -24.76 13.99 -8.91
CA THR A 233 -23.86 13.73 -10.05
C THR A 233 -22.91 14.92 -10.20
N TYR A 234 -21.60 14.71 -10.14
CA TYR A 234 -20.61 15.77 -10.41
C TYR A 234 -20.71 16.22 -11.87
N LEU A 235 -20.82 17.53 -12.08
CA LEU A 235 -20.87 18.16 -13.40
C LEU A 235 -19.54 18.84 -13.77
N GLY A 236 -18.86 19.47 -12.80
CA GLY A 236 -17.61 20.19 -13.03
C GLY A 236 -17.12 20.95 -11.78
N GLY A 237 -16.02 21.70 -11.92
CA GLY A 237 -15.32 22.37 -10.83
C GLY A 237 -13.89 22.73 -11.26
N PRO A 238 -12.96 23.00 -10.32
CA PRO A 238 -11.55 23.20 -10.65
C PRO A 238 -10.97 22.04 -11.49
N PRO A 239 -10.09 22.31 -12.47
CA PRO A 239 -9.59 21.30 -13.40
C PRO A 239 -9.06 20.03 -12.73
N SER A 240 -9.43 18.87 -13.27
CA SER A 240 -8.99 17.59 -12.74
C SER A 240 -7.53 17.30 -13.15
N PRO A 241 -6.64 16.99 -12.20
CA PRO A 241 -5.25 16.62 -12.51
C PRO A 241 -5.14 15.19 -13.08
N PHE A 242 -6.23 14.42 -13.13
CA PHE A 242 -6.24 13.01 -13.54
C PHE A 242 -5.69 12.77 -14.96
N SER A 243 -6.31 13.36 -15.99
CA SER A 243 -5.85 13.22 -17.37
C SER A 243 -4.44 13.78 -17.60
N ARG A 244 -4.05 14.82 -16.84
CA ARG A 244 -2.73 15.44 -16.94
C ARG A 244 -1.63 14.55 -16.33
N GLN A 245 -1.89 13.92 -15.19
CA GLN A 245 -0.94 12.94 -14.62
C GLN A 245 -0.81 11.69 -15.50
N ILE A 246 -1.89 11.24 -16.16
CA ILE A 246 -1.81 10.17 -17.17
C ILE A 246 -0.92 10.58 -18.36
N GLN A 247 -0.98 11.84 -18.80
CA GLN A 247 -0.10 12.35 -19.85
C GLN A 247 1.37 12.38 -19.40
N LEU A 248 1.66 12.94 -18.22
CA LEU A 248 3.01 12.97 -17.63
C LEU A 248 3.59 11.55 -17.44
N ALA A 249 2.76 10.57 -17.08
CA ALA A 249 3.12 9.15 -17.01
C ALA A 249 3.46 8.59 -18.41
N ALA A 250 2.60 8.85 -19.40
CA ALA A 250 2.79 8.39 -20.77
C ALA A 250 4.06 8.96 -21.41
N ASP A 251 4.39 10.23 -21.15
CA ASP A 251 5.55 10.94 -21.70
C ASP A 251 6.89 10.27 -21.33
N VAL A 252 6.99 9.61 -20.17
CA VAL A 252 8.16 8.82 -19.75
C VAL A 252 8.03 7.31 -20.04
N GLY A 253 6.90 6.87 -20.59
CA GLY A 253 6.63 5.48 -20.98
C GLY A 253 5.96 4.61 -19.91
N VAL A 254 5.27 5.22 -18.94
CA VAL A 254 4.38 4.51 -18.01
C VAL A 254 2.98 4.41 -18.63
N ASP A 255 2.77 3.35 -19.42
CA ASP A 255 1.50 3.12 -20.12
C ASP A 255 0.45 2.36 -19.27
N PHE A 256 0.84 1.64 -18.21
CA PHE A 256 -0.15 1.02 -17.31
C PHE A 256 -0.88 2.09 -16.48
N VAL A 257 -2.21 2.10 -16.54
CA VAL A 257 -3.05 3.03 -15.78
C VAL A 257 -4.11 2.24 -15.01
N SER A 258 -4.06 2.36 -13.69
CA SER A 258 -5.07 1.83 -12.76
C SER A 258 -5.97 2.96 -12.27
N PHE A 259 -7.27 2.68 -12.18
CA PHE A 259 -8.30 3.69 -11.93
C PHE A 259 -9.58 3.04 -11.39
N PRO A 260 -10.39 3.76 -10.58
CA PRO A 260 -11.62 3.19 -10.02
C PRO A 260 -12.69 3.00 -11.10
N VAL A 261 -13.29 1.80 -11.10
CA VAL A 261 -14.47 1.46 -11.91
C VAL A 261 -15.54 0.89 -10.98
N HIS A 262 -16.77 1.41 -11.07
CA HIS A 262 -17.88 0.85 -10.30
C HIS A 262 -18.36 -0.47 -10.94
N LEU A 263 -19.00 -1.33 -10.15
CA LEU A 263 -19.58 -2.59 -10.62
C LEU A 263 -21.10 -2.43 -10.83
N PRO A 264 -21.62 -2.44 -12.07
CA PRO A 264 -23.06 -2.40 -12.31
C PRO A 264 -23.75 -3.65 -11.75
N TRP A 265 -24.59 -3.45 -10.73
CA TRP A 265 -25.29 -4.53 -10.03
C TRP A 265 -26.80 -4.19 -9.91
N PRO A 266 -27.54 -4.18 -11.03
CA PRO A 266 -28.97 -3.86 -11.07
C PRO A 266 -29.81 -4.94 -10.35
N LYS A 267 -31.08 -4.63 -10.05
CA LYS A 267 -32.01 -5.65 -9.53
C LYS A 267 -32.28 -6.72 -10.60
N PRO A 268 -32.63 -7.97 -10.22
CA PRO A 268 -32.99 -9.01 -11.18
C PRO A 268 -34.09 -8.53 -12.15
N GLY A 269 -33.88 -8.72 -13.46
CA GLY A 269 -34.79 -8.27 -14.51
C GLY A 269 -34.65 -6.79 -14.93
N GLN A 270 -33.75 -6.02 -14.31
CA GLN A 270 -33.33 -4.70 -14.81
C GLN A 270 -32.03 -4.83 -15.63
N PRO A 271 -31.86 -4.07 -16.72
CA PRO A 271 -30.64 -4.11 -17.52
C PRO A 271 -29.45 -3.49 -16.79
N GLU A 272 -28.24 -3.93 -17.12
CA GLU A 272 -26.99 -3.31 -16.71
C GLU A 272 -26.76 -1.95 -17.40
N ASP A 273 -26.29 -0.95 -16.64
CA ASP A 273 -25.81 0.32 -17.18
C ASP A 273 -24.27 0.34 -17.19
N TRP A 274 -23.68 0.25 -18.38
CA TRP A 274 -22.23 0.27 -18.58
C TRP A 274 -21.67 1.68 -18.85
N THR A 275 -22.50 2.73 -18.84
CA THR A 275 -22.10 4.11 -19.21
C THR A 275 -20.97 4.64 -18.33
N GLY A 276 -20.98 4.30 -17.04
CA GLY A 276 -19.92 4.70 -16.09
C GLY A 276 -18.57 4.03 -16.35
N PRO A 277 -18.48 2.68 -16.35
CA PRO A 277 -17.27 1.95 -16.74
C PRO A 277 -16.71 2.40 -18.10
N ASP A 278 -17.57 2.56 -19.10
CA ASP A 278 -17.18 3.03 -20.44
C ASP A 278 -16.54 4.42 -20.41
N ALA A 279 -17.17 5.38 -19.73
CA ALA A 279 -16.68 6.75 -19.65
C ALA A 279 -15.34 6.86 -18.93
N GLN A 280 -15.06 6.01 -17.93
CA GLN A 280 -13.76 5.98 -17.26
C GLN A 280 -12.67 5.42 -18.19
N CYS A 281 -12.92 4.29 -18.86
CA CYS A 281 -11.97 3.70 -19.81
C CYS A 281 -11.67 4.68 -20.97
N GLN A 282 -12.70 5.34 -21.51
CA GLN A 282 -12.54 6.38 -22.53
C GLN A 282 -11.79 7.62 -22.04
N THR A 283 -11.96 8.02 -20.77
CA THR A 283 -11.23 9.15 -20.18
C THR A 283 -9.73 8.86 -20.08
N VAL A 284 -9.35 7.63 -19.71
CA VAL A 284 -7.96 7.19 -19.67
C VAL A 284 -7.37 7.11 -21.08
N LEU A 285 -8.06 6.46 -22.03
CA LEU A 285 -7.59 6.31 -23.41
C LEU A 285 -7.50 7.65 -24.17
N LYS A 286 -8.34 8.63 -23.81
CA LYS A 286 -8.23 10.01 -24.33
C LYS A 286 -7.01 10.75 -23.79
N ALA A 287 -6.55 10.42 -22.58
CA ALA A 287 -5.36 11.01 -21.97
C ALA A 287 -4.07 10.33 -22.47
N ASN A 288 -4.05 9.00 -22.58
CA ASN A 288 -3.00 8.22 -23.23
C ASN A 288 -3.60 7.14 -24.15
N PRO A 289 -3.56 7.32 -25.49
CA PRO A 289 -4.05 6.31 -26.45
C PRO A 289 -3.30 4.97 -26.45
N ARG A 290 -2.15 4.88 -25.76
CA ARG A 290 -1.40 3.63 -25.56
C ARG A 290 -1.74 2.92 -24.25
N ALA A 291 -2.63 3.49 -23.42
CA ALA A 291 -2.80 3.05 -22.04
C ALA A 291 -3.21 1.58 -21.92
N LEU A 292 -2.58 0.91 -20.96
CA LEU A 292 -2.82 -0.45 -20.54
C LEU A 292 -3.71 -0.42 -19.29
N LEU A 293 -5.02 -0.60 -19.50
CA LEU A 293 -6.05 -0.39 -18.49
C LEU A 293 -6.00 -1.47 -17.40
N LEU A 294 -6.04 -1.05 -16.14
CA LEU A 294 -6.18 -1.93 -14.96
C LEU A 294 -7.33 -1.42 -14.04
N PRO A 295 -8.60 -1.71 -14.36
CA PRO A 295 -9.73 -1.29 -13.53
C PRO A 295 -9.66 -1.83 -12.09
N ARG A 296 -9.72 -0.92 -11.12
CA ARG A 296 -9.88 -1.20 -9.67
C ARG A 296 -11.38 -1.24 -9.36
N ILE A 297 -11.93 -2.45 -9.22
CA ILE A 297 -13.38 -2.74 -9.25
C ILE A 297 -13.91 -2.95 -7.83
N GLY A 298 -14.89 -2.14 -7.39
CA GLY A 298 -15.53 -2.30 -6.08
C GLY A 298 -16.50 -3.49 -6.03
N MET A 299 -16.28 -4.42 -5.10
CA MET A 299 -17.02 -5.69 -4.95
C MET A 299 -18.09 -5.69 -3.84
N GLU A 300 -18.34 -4.54 -3.21
CA GLU A 300 -19.40 -4.37 -2.19
C GLU A 300 -20.79 -4.44 -2.86
N PRO A 301 -21.74 -5.26 -2.36
CA PRO A 301 -23.08 -5.35 -2.96
C PRO A 301 -23.89 -4.05 -2.90
N PRO A 302 -24.90 -3.91 -3.77
CA PRO A 302 -25.89 -2.83 -3.70
C PRO A 302 -26.82 -2.99 -2.50
N ALA A 303 -27.47 -1.89 -2.08
CA ALA A 303 -28.38 -1.88 -0.93
C ALA A 303 -29.50 -2.94 -1.06
N TRP A 304 -30.09 -3.07 -2.26
CA TRP A 304 -31.15 -4.05 -2.51
C TRP A 304 -30.72 -5.51 -2.27
N TRP A 305 -29.44 -5.83 -2.49
CA TRP A 305 -28.95 -7.18 -2.26
C TRP A 305 -28.82 -7.46 -0.76
N ARG A 306 -28.35 -6.48 0.02
CA ARG A 306 -28.32 -6.56 1.49
C ARG A 306 -29.72 -6.62 2.10
N GLU A 307 -30.67 -5.85 1.56
CA GLU A 307 -32.09 -5.89 1.93
C GLU A 307 -32.72 -7.28 1.66
N ALA A 308 -32.34 -7.94 0.56
CA ALA A 308 -32.83 -9.27 0.18
C ALA A 308 -32.09 -10.44 0.86
N ASN A 309 -30.89 -10.21 1.41
CA ASN A 309 -30.05 -11.22 2.06
C ASN A 309 -29.59 -10.74 3.45
N PRO A 310 -30.50 -10.34 4.36
CA PRO A 310 -30.13 -9.68 5.63
C PRO A 310 -29.27 -10.56 6.55
N ASP A 311 -29.47 -11.87 6.48
CA ASP A 311 -28.68 -12.90 7.17
C ASP A 311 -27.19 -12.93 6.77
N ASP A 312 -26.87 -12.49 5.55
CA ASP A 312 -25.53 -12.49 4.94
C ASP A 312 -24.93 -11.07 4.88
N VAL A 313 -25.46 -10.14 5.68
CA VAL A 313 -24.84 -8.83 5.97
C VAL A 313 -24.03 -8.95 7.27
N MET A 314 -22.83 -8.35 7.32
CA MET A 314 -21.95 -8.43 8.48
C MET A 314 -22.62 -7.87 9.75
N VAL A 315 -22.38 -8.53 10.88
CA VAL A 315 -22.82 -8.11 12.22
C VAL A 315 -21.63 -8.06 13.17
N TRP A 316 -21.62 -7.06 14.05
CA TRP A 316 -20.57 -6.80 15.04
C TRP A 316 -21.10 -6.81 16.47
N ASP A 317 -20.21 -7.01 17.44
CA ASP A 317 -20.56 -6.98 18.87
C ASP A 317 -20.79 -5.57 19.46
N ARG A 318 -20.47 -4.51 18.70
CA ARG A 318 -20.47 -3.13 19.19
C ARG A 318 -20.92 -2.14 18.12
N GLY A 319 -21.94 -1.35 18.46
CA GLY A 319 -22.35 -0.12 17.77
C GLY A 319 -22.95 -0.31 16.36
N PRO A 320 -23.64 0.72 15.84
CA PRO A 320 -23.94 0.80 14.42
C PRO A 320 -22.64 1.13 13.66
N GLN A 321 -22.30 0.33 12.65
CA GLN A 321 -21.11 0.55 11.84
C GLN A 321 -21.40 1.45 10.64
N LYS A 322 -20.40 2.24 10.22
CA LYS A 322 -20.52 3.15 9.06
C LYS A 322 -20.63 2.41 7.73
N HIS A 323 -20.05 1.22 7.64
CA HIS A 323 -20.00 0.40 6.44
C HIS A 323 -20.45 -1.02 6.77
N THR A 324 -21.61 -1.42 6.27
CA THR A 324 -22.23 -2.73 6.51
C THR A 324 -22.03 -3.65 5.30
N GLY A 325 -20.87 -4.30 5.26
CA GLY A 325 -20.47 -5.18 4.15
C GLY A 325 -21.22 -6.51 4.09
N ALA A 326 -21.01 -7.26 3.00
CA ALA A 326 -21.42 -8.66 2.92
C ALA A 326 -20.57 -9.56 3.84
N VAL A 327 -21.18 -10.62 4.37
CA VAL A 327 -20.48 -11.73 5.02
C VAL A 327 -19.58 -12.42 3.98
N VAL A 328 -18.26 -12.29 4.17
CA VAL A 328 -17.21 -12.88 3.31
C VAL A 328 -17.36 -14.39 3.13
N ALA A 329 -17.92 -15.06 4.14
CA ALA A 329 -18.18 -16.50 4.14
C ALA A 329 -19.43 -16.90 3.34
N SER A 330 -20.33 -15.97 2.98
CA SER A 330 -21.61 -16.29 2.34
C SER A 330 -21.40 -16.89 0.93
N PRO A 331 -21.90 -18.11 0.67
CA PRO A 331 -21.91 -18.68 -0.68
C PRO A 331 -22.83 -17.90 -1.62
N ALA A 332 -23.85 -17.21 -1.12
CA ALA A 332 -24.75 -16.39 -1.92
C ALA A 332 -24.06 -15.10 -2.38
N TYR A 333 -23.34 -14.41 -1.49
CA TYR A 333 -22.51 -13.26 -1.84
C TYR A 333 -21.43 -13.65 -2.86
N ARG A 334 -20.61 -14.68 -2.57
CA ARG A 334 -19.51 -15.10 -3.44
C ARG A 334 -19.97 -15.41 -4.87
N ARG A 335 -21.06 -16.17 -5.03
CA ARG A 335 -21.64 -16.49 -6.36
C ARG A 335 -22.16 -15.24 -7.08
N ALA A 336 -22.89 -14.37 -6.38
CA ALA A 336 -23.46 -13.17 -7.00
C ALA A 336 -22.37 -12.15 -7.40
N ALA A 337 -21.38 -11.94 -6.54
CA ALA A 337 -20.22 -11.09 -6.80
C ALA A 337 -19.39 -11.61 -7.98
N ALA A 338 -19.09 -12.91 -8.03
CA ALA A 338 -18.42 -13.55 -9.16
C ALA A 338 -19.20 -13.37 -10.49
N ALA A 339 -20.51 -13.62 -10.48
CA ALA A 339 -21.37 -13.48 -11.67
C ALA A 339 -21.60 -12.02 -12.13
N ARG A 340 -21.20 -11.02 -11.32
CA ARG A 340 -21.17 -9.61 -11.72
C ARG A 340 -19.78 -9.17 -12.17
N LEU A 341 -18.74 -9.58 -11.47
CA LEU A 341 -17.35 -9.38 -11.89
C LEU A 341 -17.11 -9.96 -13.30
N ALA A 342 -17.55 -11.19 -13.54
CA ALA A 342 -17.43 -11.84 -14.85
C ALA A 342 -18.16 -11.10 -15.98
N ALA A 343 -19.34 -10.53 -15.70
CA ALA A 343 -20.12 -9.77 -16.70
C ALA A 343 -19.48 -8.41 -17.03
N LEU A 344 -19.00 -7.68 -16.02
CA LEU A 344 -18.23 -6.44 -16.23
C LEU A 344 -16.94 -6.73 -17.03
N ILE A 345 -16.23 -7.81 -16.70
CA ILE A 345 -15.03 -8.22 -17.43
C ILE A 345 -15.37 -8.60 -18.88
N ALA A 346 -16.43 -9.36 -19.14
CA ALA A 346 -16.84 -9.71 -20.50
C ALA A 346 -17.17 -8.48 -21.35
N HIS A 347 -17.88 -7.49 -20.78
CA HIS A 347 -18.17 -6.21 -21.44
C HIS A 347 -16.89 -5.40 -21.71
N LEU A 348 -15.97 -5.33 -20.75
CA LEU A 348 -14.71 -4.61 -20.90
C LEU A 348 -13.73 -5.29 -21.88
N GLU A 349 -13.72 -6.63 -21.95
CA GLU A 349 -12.94 -7.38 -22.96
C GLU A 349 -13.50 -7.20 -24.38
N ASP A 350 -14.82 -7.14 -24.55
CA ASP A 350 -15.47 -6.89 -25.84
C ASP A 350 -15.17 -5.47 -26.37
N LYS A 351 -15.27 -4.47 -25.49
CA LYS A 351 -15.20 -3.05 -25.87
C LYS A 351 -13.81 -2.41 -25.78
N PHE A 352 -12.96 -2.91 -24.89
CA PHE A 352 -11.62 -2.35 -24.59
C PHE A 352 -10.56 -3.44 -24.37
N GLY A 353 -10.80 -4.68 -24.80
CA GLY A 353 -9.88 -5.80 -24.59
C GLY A 353 -8.52 -5.64 -25.27
N ASP A 354 -8.44 -4.82 -26.33
CA ASP A 354 -7.18 -4.44 -27.01
C ASP A 354 -6.31 -3.47 -26.20
N ARG A 355 -6.86 -2.86 -25.15
CA ARG A 355 -6.20 -1.95 -24.21
C ARG A 355 -6.16 -2.46 -22.78
N THR A 356 -6.94 -3.48 -22.44
CA THR A 356 -7.01 -3.94 -21.06
C THR A 356 -5.83 -4.86 -20.75
N ALA A 357 -5.14 -4.55 -19.65
CA ALA A 357 -4.04 -5.35 -19.13
C ALA A 357 -4.46 -6.30 -18.02
N GLY A 358 -5.51 -5.96 -17.26
CA GLY A 358 -5.95 -6.79 -16.14
C GLY A 358 -7.12 -6.20 -15.38
N TYR A 359 -7.49 -6.91 -14.32
CA TYR A 359 -8.57 -6.52 -13.43
C TYR A 359 -8.12 -6.64 -11.97
N HIS A 360 -8.53 -5.67 -11.16
CA HIS A 360 -8.24 -5.64 -9.72
C HIS A 360 -9.53 -5.57 -8.90
N PRO A 361 -10.13 -6.71 -8.52
CA PRO A 361 -11.28 -6.75 -7.64
C PRO A 361 -10.88 -6.31 -6.22
N CYS A 362 -11.59 -5.31 -5.69
CA CYS A 362 -11.38 -4.70 -4.39
C CYS A 362 -12.63 -4.85 -3.53
N GLY A 363 -12.49 -5.41 -2.33
CA GLY A 363 -13.61 -5.68 -1.43
C GLY A 363 -13.23 -5.56 0.03
N GLN A 364 -14.26 -5.58 0.89
CA GLN A 364 -14.12 -5.30 2.33
C GLN A 364 -13.42 -3.95 2.59
N ASN A 365 -12.75 -3.78 3.74
CA ASN A 365 -12.49 -2.50 4.44
C ASN A 365 -12.25 -1.26 3.54
N THR A 366 -11.00 -1.05 3.12
CA THR A 366 -10.53 -0.02 2.18
C THR A 366 -10.48 -0.54 0.74
N GLY A 367 -11.23 -1.61 0.44
CA GLY A 367 -11.10 -2.40 -0.79
C GLY A 367 -9.92 -3.39 -0.78
N GLU A 368 -9.23 -3.51 0.36
CA GLU A 368 -7.97 -4.25 0.51
C GLU A 368 -8.12 -5.69 1.02
N TRP A 369 -9.34 -6.24 1.04
CA TRP A 369 -9.68 -7.61 1.48
C TRP A 369 -9.33 -7.99 2.92
N PHE A 370 -9.07 -7.02 3.82
CA PHE A 370 -9.16 -7.27 5.26
C PHE A 370 -10.55 -6.93 5.78
N TYR A 371 -10.97 -7.57 6.88
CA TYR A 371 -12.32 -7.38 7.40
C TYR A 371 -12.63 -5.91 7.76
N GLN A 372 -13.89 -5.53 7.57
CA GLN A 372 -14.43 -4.27 8.10
C GLN A 372 -14.23 -4.20 9.63
N GLU A 373 -13.83 -3.03 10.14
CA GLU A 373 -13.43 -2.73 11.53
C GLU A 373 -12.19 -3.45 12.10
N THR A 374 -11.30 -4.07 11.31
CA THR A 374 -10.06 -4.71 11.84
C THR A 374 -9.20 -3.81 12.74
N TRP A 375 -9.09 -2.50 12.44
CA TRP A 375 -8.37 -1.52 13.26
C TRP A 375 -9.20 -0.96 14.44
N GLY A 376 -10.51 -1.24 14.45
CA GLY A 376 -11.47 -0.76 15.44
C GLY A 376 -11.60 -1.66 16.67
N PRO A 377 -12.39 -1.24 17.68
CA PRO A 377 -12.66 -2.05 18.87
C PRO A 377 -13.77 -3.09 18.66
N ALA A 378 -14.49 -3.06 17.53
CA ALA A 378 -15.60 -3.95 17.22
C ALA A 378 -15.12 -5.25 16.56
N LEU A 379 -15.67 -6.39 16.97
CA LEU A 379 -15.42 -7.68 16.34
C LEU A 379 -16.57 -8.01 15.38
N ASN A 380 -16.24 -8.45 14.17
CA ASN A 380 -17.17 -9.05 13.20
C ASN A 380 -17.32 -10.56 13.44
N GLY A 381 -18.21 -11.22 12.68
CA GLY A 381 -18.36 -12.68 12.69
C GLY A 381 -19.57 -13.19 13.48
N TYR A 382 -20.64 -12.38 13.57
CA TYR A 382 -21.84 -12.68 14.37
C TYR A 382 -23.15 -12.67 13.55
N ALA A 383 -23.07 -12.68 12.21
CA ALA A 383 -24.26 -12.79 11.37
C ALA A 383 -24.77 -14.25 11.28
N SER A 384 -26.02 -14.43 10.87
CA SER A 384 -26.58 -15.77 10.58
C SER A 384 -25.75 -16.53 9.55
N GLY A 385 -25.25 -15.83 8.53
CA GLY A 385 -24.34 -16.36 7.51
C GLY A 385 -22.98 -16.79 8.04
N ASP A 386 -22.42 -16.05 9.00
CA ASP A 386 -21.17 -16.44 9.68
C ASP A 386 -21.37 -17.76 10.45
N LEU A 387 -22.47 -17.87 11.22
CA LEU A 387 -22.78 -19.06 12.02
C LEU A 387 -23.04 -20.31 11.17
N ARG A 388 -23.65 -20.17 9.98
CA ARG A 388 -23.81 -21.27 9.01
C ARG A 388 -22.45 -21.76 8.52
N ALA A 389 -21.68 -20.89 7.88
CA ALA A 389 -20.41 -21.25 7.27
C ALA A 389 -19.37 -21.75 8.30
N TRP A 390 -19.45 -21.27 9.55
CA TRP A 390 -18.67 -21.77 10.67
C TRP A 390 -18.96 -23.24 10.99
N ARG A 391 -20.23 -23.65 11.02
CA ARG A 391 -20.65 -25.04 11.26
C ARG A 391 -20.29 -25.95 10.11
N ASP A 392 -20.46 -25.48 8.88
CA ASP A 392 -20.05 -26.19 7.67
C ASP A 392 -18.53 -26.46 7.70
N TRP A 393 -17.72 -25.44 8.03
CA TRP A 393 -16.26 -25.58 8.18
C TRP A 393 -15.85 -26.53 9.33
N LEU A 394 -16.58 -26.54 10.44
CA LEU A 394 -16.34 -27.50 11.53
C LEU A 394 -16.68 -28.94 11.09
N ALA A 395 -17.69 -29.15 10.25
CA ALA A 395 -18.04 -30.45 9.71
C ALA A 395 -16.97 -30.96 8.73
N ASP A 396 -16.46 -30.08 7.85
CA ASP A 396 -15.34 -30.36 6.96
C ASP A 396 -14.02 -30.64 7.73
N ARG A 397 -13.82 -30.05 8.90
CA ARG A 397 -12.61 -30.22 9.72
C ARG A 397 -12.61 -31.44 10.62
N TYR A 398 -13.75 -31.76 11.23
CA TYR A 398 -13.85 -32.80 12.27
C TYR A 398 -14.62 -34.04 11.84
N HIS A 399 -15.42 -33.98 10.77
CA HIS A 399 -16.20 -35.09 10.21
C HIS A 399 -17.21 -35.77 11.18
N GLY A 400 -17.42 -35.22 12.38
CA GLY A 400 -18.41 -35.72 13.34
C GLY A 400 -18.25 -35.15 14.75
N ASP A 401 -19.33 -35.20 15.53
CA ASP A 401 -19.42 -34.60 16.87
C ASP A 401 -18.33 -35.12 17.82
N ALA A 402 -18.07 -36.42 17.85
CA ALA A 402 -17.08 -37.02 18.76
C ALA A 402 -15.65 -36.47 18.56
N ALA A 403 -15.28 -36.08 17.33
CA ALA A 403 -13.99 -35.48 17.03
C ALA A 403 -13.94 -34.00 17.46
N LEU A 404 -15.02 -33.25 17.26
CA LEU A 404 -15.17 -31.87 17.77
C LEU A 404 -15.12 -31.84 19.30
N GLN A 405 -15.89 -32.71 19.96
CA GLN A 405 -15.94 -32.86 21.42
C GLN A 405 -14.57 -33.20 22.00
N ALA A 406 -13.83 -34.13 21.37
CA ALA A 406 -12.47 -34.48 21.78
C ALA A 406 -11.45 -33.36 21.54
N ALA A 407 -11.62 -32.54 20.50
CA ALA A 407 -10.74 -31.41 20.19
C ALA A 407 -10.96 -30.21 21.12
N TRP A 408 -12.23 -29.85 21.39
CA TRP A 408 -12.61 -28.71 22.23
C TRP A 408 -12.69 -29.06 23.73
N ARG A 409 -12.70 -30.36 24.08
CA ARG A 409 -12.94 -30.91 25.43
C ARG A 409 -14.29 -30.52 26.04
N ASP A 410 -15.26 -30.28 25.18
CA ASP A 410 -16.65 -30.06 25.55
C ASP A 410 -17.47 -31.30 25.15
N PRO A 411 -18.02 -32.08 26.10
CA PRO A 411 -18.84 -33.26 25.78
C PRO A 411 -20.29 -32.91 25.38
N GLN A 412 -20.68 -31.63 25.40
CA GLN A 412 -22.03 -31.15 25.06
C GLN A 412 -22.10 -30.46 23.69
N VAL A 413 -20.94 -30.06 23.12
CA VAL A 413 -20.90 -29.49 21.77
C VAL A 413 -21.21 -30.54 20.70
N THR A 414 -21.90 -30.13 19.65
CA THR A 414 -22.09 -30.86 18.40
C THR A 414 -21.89 -29.91 17.23
N LEU A 415 -21.68 -30.42 16.01
CA LEU A 415 -21.61 -29.62 14.79
C LEU A 415 -22.87 -28.74 14.61
N ALA A 416 -24.02 -29.23 15.06
CA ALA A 416 -25.29 -28.50 15.02
C ALA A 416 -25.47 -27.47 16.15
N SER A 417 -24.87 -27.69 17.34
CA SER A 417 -24.98 -26.76 18.48
C SER A 417 -23.87 -25.72 18.53
N ALA A 418 -22.70 -25.99 17.94
CA ALA A 418 -21.51 -25.13 17.97
C ALA A 418 -21.84 -23.66 17.66
N ALA A 419 -21.37 -22.75 18.51
CA ALA A 419 -21.56 -21.31 18.35
C ALA A 419 -20.27 -20.64 17.86
N VAL A 420 -20.38 -19.46 17.26
CA VAL A 420 -19.22 -18.58 17.06
C VAL A 420 -18.69 -18.10 18.43
N PRO A 421 -17.37 -18.01 18.66
CA PRO A 421 -16.84 -17.65 19.97
C PRO A 421 -17.26 -16.24 20.41
N THR A 422 -17.64 -16.12 21.69
CA THR A 422 -18.26 -14.88 22.22
C THR A 422 -17.31 -13.67 22.16
N PRO A 423 -17.84 -12.43 22.08
CA PRO A 423 -17.01 -11.23 22.07
C PRO A 423 -16.21 -11.00 23.35
N ALA A 424 -16.60 -11.64 24.46
CA ALA A 424 -15.84 -11.68 25.70
C ALA A 424 -14.66 -12.66 25.58
N SER A 425 -14.89 -13.90 25.14
CA SER A 425 -13.84 -14.91 24.98
C SER A 425 -12.78 -14.49 23.94
N ARG A 426 -13.19 -13.88 22.82
CA ARG A 426 -12.27 -13.33 21.80
C ARG A 426 -11.44 -12.13 22.27
N ARG A 427 -11.76 -11.53 23.42
CA ARG A 427 -10.95 -10.47 24.06
C ARG A 427 -10.30 -10.93 25.37
N ALA A 428 -10.47 -12.18 25.75
CA ALA A 428 -9.82 -12.77 26.91
C ALA A 428 -8.42 -13.28 26.53
N ALA A 429 -7.43 -12.97 27.38
CA ALA A 429 -6.04 -13.39 27.23
C ALA A 429 -5.56 -14.13 28.51
N PRO A 430 -6.25 -15.20 28.96
CA PRO A 430 -6.00 -15.81 30.29
C PRO A 430 -4.64 -16.51 30.40
N ALA A 431 -4.06 -16.94 29.27
CA ALA A 431 -2.72 -17.52 29.18
C ALA A 431 -1.64 -16.46 28.85
N GLY A 432 -2.00 -15.17 28.85
CA GLY A 432 -1.16 -14.10 28.30
C GLY A 432 -1.37 -13.92 26.79
N ILE A 433 -0.32 -13.47 26.09
CA ILE A 433 -0.42 -12.94 24.72
C ILE A 433 -0.60 -14.00 23.63
N LEU A 434 -0.44 -15.28 23.96
CA LEU A 434 -0.73 -16.42 23.09
C LEU A 434 -1.90 -17.22 23.67
N HIS A 435 -2.82 -17.67 22.81
CA HIS A 435 -3.91 -18.56 23.17
C HIS A 435 -3.40 -19.96 23.55
N ASP A 436 -3.86 -20.50 24.69
CA ASP A 436 -3.54 -21.87 25.09
C ASP A 436 -4.07 -22.88 24.06
N PRO A 437 -3.23 -23.79 23.52
CA PRO A 437 -3.65 -24.65 22.42
C PRO A 437 -4.77 -25.66 22.74
N GLN A 438 -5.03 -25.95 24.02
CA GLN A 438 -6.12 -26.84 24.45
C GLN A 438 -7.36 -26.03 24.82
N ALA A 439 -7.23 -25.13 25.80
CA ALA A 439 -8.35 -24.40 26.41
C ALA A 439 -8.95 -23.33 25.49
N ALA A 440 -8.21 -22.88 24.46
CA ALA A 440 -8.68 -21.93 23.46
C ALA A 440 -8.81 -22.54 22.05
N ARG A 441 -8.89 -23.88 21.92
CA ARG A 441 -8.94 -24.56 20.60
C ARG A 441 -10.05 -24.02 19.70
N SER A 442 -11.24 -23.74 20.24
CA SER A 442 -12.37 -23.13 19.51
C SER A 442 -12.13 -21.69 19.04
N LEU A 443 -11.32 -20.90 19.77
CA LEU A 443 -10.88 -19.56 19.35
C LEU A 443 -9.86 -19.64 18.22
N ILE A 444 -8.92 -20.58 18.31
CA ILE A 444 -7.88 -20.80 17.27
C ILE A 444 -8.53 -21.39 16.01
N ASP A 445 -9.51 -22.28 16.15
CA ASP A 445 -10.33 -22.79 15.04
C ASP A 445 -11.10 -21.66 14.35
N PHE A 446 -11.72 -20.75 15.12
CA PHE A 446 -12.42 -19.60 14.55
C PHE A 446 -11.46 -18.62 13.87
N ALA A 447 -10.25 -18.43 14.41
CA ALA A 447 -9.19 -17.67 13.76
C ALA A 447 -8.79 -18.29 12.41
N GLU A 448 -8.54 -19.61 12.36
CA GLU A 448 -8.23 -20.34 11.11
C GLU A 448 -9.37 -20.21 10.08
N PHE A 449 -10.62 -20.40 10.51
CA PHE A 449 -11.84 -20.17 9.69
C PHE A 449 -11.88 -18.75 9.11
N GLN A 450 -11.66 -17.70 9.91
CA GLN A 450 -11.67 -16.32 9.43
C GLN A 450 -10.56 -16.03 8.39
N GLN A 451 -9.40 -16.70 8.46
CA GLN A 451 -8.37 -16.53 7.41
C GLN A 451 -8.80 -17.24 6.13
N GLN A 452 -9.23 -18.50 6.26
CA GLN A 452 -9.61 -19.33 5.11
C GLN A 452 -10.80 -18.71 4.36
N MET A 453 -11.82 -18.20 5.06
CA MET A 453 -12.99 -17.61 4.41
C MET A 453 -12.65 -16.36 3.58
N MET A 454 -11.65 -15.57 3.99
CA MET A 454 -11.18 -14.44 3.18
C MET A 454 -10.38 -14.91 1.95
N ALA A 455 -9.43 -15.83 2.15
CA ALA A 455 -8.65 -16.43 1.06
C ALA A 455 -9.56 -17.12 0.02
N ASP A 456 -10.58 -17.86 0.45
CA ASP A 456 -11.56 -18.52 -0.44
C ASP A 456 -12.39 -17.51 -1.23
N CYS A 457 -12.75 -16.35 -0.63
CA CYS A 457 -13.45 -15.28 -1.33
C CYS A 457 -12.57 -14.64 -2.41
N VAL A 458 -11.31 -14.34 -2.08
CA VAL A 458 -10.29 -13.82 -3.02
C VAL A 458 -10.06 -14.81 -4.17
N CYS A 459 -9.84 -16.10 -3.88
CA CYS A 459 -9.58 -17.11 -4.91
C CYS A 459 -10.80 -17.35 -5.81
N ALA A 460 -12.02 -17.36 -5.28
CA ALA A 460 -13.24 -17.52 -6.08
C ALA A 460 -13.46 -16.34 -7.06
N LEU A 461 -13.15 -15.11 -6.63
CA LEU A 461 -13.22 -13.93 -7.50
C LEU A 461 -12.07 -13.87 -8.50
N ALA A 462 -10.89 -14.38 -8.15
CA ALA A 462 -9.78 -14.55 -9.08
C ALA A 462 -10.12 -15.53 -10.20
N GLY A 463 -10.69 -16.70 -9.88
CA GLY A 463 -11.18 -17.67 -10.87
C GLY A 463 -12.23 -17.08 -11.81
N ALA A 464 -13.20 -16.33 -11.28
CA ALA A 464 -14.21 -15.64 -12.09
C ALA A 464 -13.59 -14.59 -13.05
N ALA A 465 -12.58 -13.84 -12.59
CA ALA A 465 -11.85 -12.90 -13.43
C ALA A 465 -10.97 -13.61 -14.48
N ARG A 466 -10.37 -14.74 -14.12
CA ARG A 466 -9.55 -15.58 -15.00
C ARG A 466 -10.37 -16.19 -16.14
N GLU A 467 -11.54 -16.73 -15.83
CA GLU A 467 -12.46 -17.31 -16.81
C GLU A 467 -13.02 -16.25 -17.76
N ALA A 468 -13.53 -15.14 -17.23
CA ALA A 468 -14.11 -14.07 -18.04
C ALA A 468 -13.09 -13.38 -18.97
N SER A 469 -11.83 -13.25 -18.53
CA SER A 469 -10.70 -12.77 -19.36
C SER A 469 -10.07 -13.86 -20.24
N ARG A 470 -10.67 -15.06 -20.31
CA ARG A 470 -10.25 -16.22 -21.11
C ARG A 470 -8.78 -16.62 -20.88
N GLY A 471 -8.27 -16.46 -19.67
CA GLY A 471 -6.87 -16.74 -19.34
C GLY A 471 -5.87 -15.63 -19.68
N ARG A 472 -6.27 -14.57 -20.39
CA ARG A 472 -5.35 -13.67 -21.12
C ARG A 472 -4.78 -12.51 -20.31
N LYS A 473 -5.54 -11.95 -19.36
CA LYS A 473 -5.23 -10.67 -18.69
C LYS A 473 -4.71 -10.88 -17.26
N LEU A 474 -4.08 -9.86 -16.66
CA LEU A 474 -3.62 -9.90 -15.27
C LEU A 474 -4.79 -9.98 -14.30
N VAL A 475 -4.66 -10.81 -13.27
CA VAL A 475 -5.55 -10.82 -12.10
C VAL A 475 -4.77 -10.35 -10.88
N VAL A 476 -5.20 -9.23 -10.31
CA VAL A 476 -4.52 -8.47 -9.26
C VAL A 476 -5.36 -8.44 -7.99
N PHE A 477 -4.78 -8.67 -6.82
CA PHE A 477 -5.48 -8.59 -5.53
C PHE A 477 -4.64 -7.94 -4.43
N PHE A 478 -5.31 -7.19 -3.55
CA PHE A 478 -4.76 -6.88 -2.23
C PHE A 478 -4.92 -8.11 -1.33
N TYR A 479 -3.84 -8.65 -0.78
CA TYR A 479 -3.91 -9.70 0.23
C TYR A 479 -2.59 -9.90 1.00
N GLY A 480 -2.64 -10.64 2.12
CA GLY A 480 -1.47 -11.23 2.78
C GLY A 480 -0.57 -10.25 3.54
N TYR A 481 -1.13 -9.32 4.31
CA TYR A 481 -0.37 -8.26 4.99
C TYR A 481 0.21 -8.77 6.32
N VAL A 482 0.91 -9.90 6.24
CA VAL A 482 1.28 -10.72 7.41
C VAL A 482 2.22 -9.99 8.39
N PHE A 483 2.96 -8.97 7.94
CA PHE A 483 3.75 -8.09 8.82
C PHE A 483 2.93 -6.92 9.37
N GLU A 484 2.01 -6.36 8.58
CA GLU A 484 1.25 -5.15 8.96
C GLU A 484 0.24 -5.44 10.07
N PHE A 485 -0.49 -6.54 9.97
CA PHE A 485 -1.51 -6.90 10.96
C PHE A 485 -0.95 -7.44 12.29
N GLY A 486 0.39 -7.54 12.42
CA GLY A 486 1.06 -7.64 13.71
C GLY A 486 0.71 -6.49 14.67
N ALA A 487 0.24 -5.34 14.16
CA ALA A 487 -0.20 -4.21 14.97
C ALA A 487 -1.67 -4.24 15.44
N VAL A 488 -2.47 -5.26 15.07
CA VAL A 488 -3.92 -5.30 15.37
C VAL A 488 -4.20 -5.57 16.85
N ARG A 489 -4.90 -4.64 17.50
CA ARG A 489 -5.16 -4.68 18.96
C ARG A 489 -6.00 -5.87 19.41
N ASN A 490 -6.98 -6.29 18.61
CA ASN A 490 -7.84 -7.45 18.90
C ASN A 490 -7.15 -8.80 18.61
N GLY A 491 -5.89 -8.80 18.16
CA GLY A 491 -5.18 -9.98 17.69
C GLY A 491 -5.05 -9.96 16.15
N PRO A 492 -3.87 -10.26 15.57
CA PRO A 492 -3.63 -10.30 14.12
C PRO A 492 -4.67 -11.13 13.33
N ALA A 493 -5.18 -12.20 13.93
CA ALA A 493 -6.21 -13.06 13.33
C ALA A 493 -7.50 -12.33 12.94
N THR A 494 -7.86 -11.18 13.52
CA THR A 494 -9.10 -10.46 13.16
C THR A 494 -9.00 -9.68 11.84
N ALA A 495 -7.89 -9.80 11.10
CA ALA A 495 -7.70 -9.21 9.78
C ALA A 495 -8.16 -10.11 8.61
N GLY A 496 -7.96 -11.43 8.71
CA GLY A 496 -8.27 -12.39 7.64
C GLY A 496 -7.15 -12.61 6.61
N HIS A 497 -5.92 -12.14 6.86
CA HIS A 497 -4.78 -12.20 5.92
C HIS A 497 -3.76 -13.31 6.21
N TYR A 498 -3.93 -14.11 7.26
CA TYR A 498 -3.00 -15.20 7.65
C TYR A 498 -3.36 -16.55 7.00
N ALA A 499 -3.68 -16.50 5.70
CA ALA A 499 -3.78 -17.65 4.81
C ALA A 499 -3.12 -17.35 3.44
N LEU A 500 -2.03 -16.58 3.46
CA LEU A 500 -1.30 -16.13 2.27
C LEU A 500 -0.85 -17.33 1.43
N ARG A 501 -0.35 -18.42 2.02
CA ARG A 501 -0.02 -19.64 1.25
C ARG A 501 -1.15 -20.10 0.33
N ARG A 502 -2.40 -20.11 0.81
CA ARG A 502 -3.58 -20.52 0.00
C ARG A 502 -3.83 -19.60 -1.20
N VAL A 503 -3.50 -18.31 -1.08
CA VAL A 503 -3.63 -17.31 -2.16
C VAL A 503 -2.40 -17.31 -3.08
N LEU A 504 -1.22 -17.68 -2.58
CA LEU A 504 -0.02 -17.91 -3.38
C LEU A 504 -0.14 -19.16 -4.27
N ASP A 505 -0.76 -20.22 -3.76
CA ASP A 505 -0.94 -21.47 -4.49
C ASP A 505 -2.15 -21.44 -5.46
N CYS A 506 -2.97 -20.37 -5.42
CA CYS A 506 -4.04 -20.14 -6.39
C CYS A 506 -3.47 -19.85 -7.80
N PRO A 507 -3.80 -20.64 -8.84
CA PRO A 507 -3.23 -20.46 -10.18
C PRO A 507 -3.80 -19.23 -10.91
N ASP A 508 -4.94 -18.70 -10.45
CA ASP A 508 -5.69 -17.67 -11.15
C ASP A 508 -5.17 -16.26 -10.90
N ILE A 509 -4.36 -16.04 -9.86
CA ILE A 509 -3.81 -14.74 -9.46
C ILE A 509 -2.38 -14.57 -10.02
N ASP A 510 -2.11 -13.46 -10.69
CA ASP A 510 -0.77 -13.10 -11.19
C ASP A 510 0.00 -12.18 -10.22
N VAL A 511 -0.72 -11.26 -9.56
CA VAL A 511 -0.12 -10.16 -8.80
C VAL A 511 -0.81 -10.02 -7.44
N LEU A 512 -0.01 -9.88 -6.38
CA LEU A 512 -0.47 -9.38 -5.09
C LEU A 512 0.09 -7.99 -4.80
N CYS A 513 -0.65 -7.16 -4.07
CA CYS A 513 -0.25 -5.80 -3.76
C CYS A 513 -0.63 -5.36 -2.33
N SER A 514 0.01 -4.28 -1.86
CA SER A 514 -0.38 -3.47 -0.69
C SER A 514 0.25 -2.09 -0.79
N PRO A 515 -0.19 -1.09 0.01
CA PRO A 515 0.58 0.12 0.24
C PRO A 515 2.01 -0.18 0.72
N ILE A 516 2.92 0.76 0.52
CA ILE A 516 4.18 0.76 1.30
C ILE A 516 3.79 0.86 2.78
N SER A 517 4.36 -0.01 3.63
CA SER A 517 4.13 -0.04 5.08
C SER A 517 3.97 1.36 5.67
N TYR A 518 2.87 1.63 6.37
CA TYR A 518 2.64 2.95 6.96
C TYR A 518 3.61 3.27 8.10
N PHE A 519 4.37 2.26 8.53
CA PHE A 519 5.54 2.37 9.37
C PHE A 519 6.85 2.42 8.57
N ASP A 520 7.78 3.27 9.02
CA ASP A 520 9.15 3.39 8.53
C ASP A 520 9.25 3.76 7.03
N ARG A 521 8.39 4.67 6.54
CA ARG A 521 8.35 5.14 5.13
C ARG A 521 8.77 6.60 4.87
N GLY A 522 8.97 7.44 5.88
CA GLY A 522 9.42 8.84 5.73
C GLY A 522 10.91 8.99 5.35
N LEU A 523 11.46 10.21 5.42
CA LEU A 523 12.87 10.51 5.07
C LEU A 523 13.87 9.76 5.96
N GLY A 524 14.80 9.05 5.34
CA GLY A 524 15.79 8.20 6.01
C GLY A 524 15.24 6.86 6.52
N GLN A 525 14.00 6.53 6.17
CA GLN A 525 13.31 5.31 6.59
C GLN A 525 13.29 4.29 5.43
N SER A 526 13.01 3.01 5.72
CA SER A 526 13.23 1.90 4.77
C SER A 526 12.17 1.76 3.67
N GLY A 527 10.92 2.12 3.93
CA GLY A 527 9.76 1.83 3.07
C GLY A 527 9.51 0.32 2.89
N PRO A 528 9.25 -0.46 3.96
CA PRO A 528 9.25 -1.91 3.89
C PRO A 528 7.93 -2.51 3.37
N ALA A 529 7.93 -3.78 2.98
CA ALA A 529 6.72 -4.45 2.48
C ALA A 529 5.82 -4.92 3.63
N MET A 530 4.50 -4.89 3.42
CA MET A 530 3.50 -5.42 4.37
C MET A 530 3.43 -6.96 4.40
N THR A 531 4.01 -7.64 3.40
CA THR A 531 3.90 -9.09 3.18
C THR A 531 5.25 -9.82 3.22
N ALA A 532 5.21 -11.15 3.14
CA ALA A 532 6.35 -12.00 2.81
C ALA A 532 6.67 -11.89 1.30
N ALA A 533 7.21 -10.74 0.88
CA ALA A 533 7.25 -10.36 -0.54
C ALA A 533 8.14 -11.28 -1.39
N GLU A 534 9.21 -11.83 -0.83
CA GLU A 534 10.05 -12.80 -1.52
C GLU A 534 9.36 -14.18 -1.61
N SER A 535 8.40 -14.51 -0.73
CA SER A 535 7.51 -15.68 -0.90
C SER A 535 6.51 -15.51 -2.05
N VAL A 536 6.05 -14.28 -2.32
CA VAL A 536 5.21 -13.98 -3.50
C VAL A 536 5.98 -14.33 -4.78
N ALA A 537 7.25 -13.94 -4.85
CA ALA A 537 8.14 -14.28 -5.97
C ALA A 537 8.47 -15.80 -6.05
N LEU A 538 8.66 -16.48 -4.92
CA LEU A 538 8.86 -17.94 -4.88
C LEU A 538 7.62 -18.74 -5.32
N ALA A 539 6.42 -18.15 -5.25
CA ALA A 539 5.18 -18.69 -5.81
C ALA A 539 4.95 -18.31 -7.28
N GLY A 540 5.94 -17.69 -7.94
CA GLY A 540 5.86 -17.27 -9.35
C GLY A 540 4.96 -16.05 -9.59
N LYS A 541 4.52 -15.35 -8.55
CA LYS A 541 3.68 -14.15 -8.64
C LYS A 541 4.50 -12.88 -8.51
N MET A 542 3.98 -11.78 -9.04
CA MET A 542 4.56 -10.45 -8.79
C MET A 542 4.01 -9.85 -7.50
N TRP A 543 4.89 -9.13 -6.78
CA TRP A 543 4.48 -8.20 -5.73
C TRP A 543 4.49 -6.76 -6.26
N LEU A 544 3.51 -5.94 -5.86
CA LEU A 544 3.27 -4.59 -6.37
C LEU A 544 2.99 -3.60 -5.22
N TYR A 545 3.80 -2.55 -5.07
CA TYR A 545 3.47 -1.38 -4.22
C TYR A 545 2.59 -0.41 -5.05
N GLU A 546 1.44 0.14 -4.64
CA GLU A 546 1.13 0.69 -3.32
C GLU A 546 1.92 2.00 -3.03
N ASP A 547 2.54 2.68 -4.01
CA ASP A 547 3.32 3.91 -3.72
C ASP A 547 2.42 5.16 -3.63
N ASP A 548 1.69 5.22 -2.52
CA ASP A 548 0.92 6.36 -2.02
C ASP A 548 1.78 7.33 -1.18
N THR A 549 3.09 7.44 -1.46
CA THR A 549 3.96 8.32 -0.67
C THR A 549 3.61 9.79 -0.90
N ARG A 550 3.11 10.44 0.15
CA ARG A 550 2.66 11.84 0.12
C ARG A 550 3.79 12.80 -0.26
N THR A 551 3.75 13.24 -1.51
CA THR A 551 4.65 14.23 -2.12
C THR A 551 4.40 15.64 -1.56
N TYR A 552 5.24 16.62 -1.92
CA TYR A 552 4.99 18.03 -1.61
C TYR A 552 3.70 18.62 -2.22
N LEU A 553 3.13 17.93 -3.21
CA LEU A 553 1.84 18.26 -3.82
C LEU A 553 0.65 17.60 -3.12
N GLY A 554 0.91 16.73 -2.13
CA GLY A 554 -0.10 15.90 -1.48
C GLY A 554 -0.91 16.62 -0.42
N SER A 555 -2.23 16.71 -0.64
CA SER A 555 -3.20 17.32 0.29
C SER A 555 -3.94 16.29 1.16
N GLY A 556 -4.66 16.76 2.18
CA GLY A 556 -5.47 15.91 3.06
C GLY A 556 -4.68 15.23 4.19
N ARG A 557 -5.34 14.29 4.89
CA ARG A 557 -4.80 13.52 6.04
C ARG A 557 -5.09 12.02 5.90
N PHE A 558 -4.80 11.48 4.72
CA PHE A 558 -4.85 10.04 4.44
C PHE A 558 -3.81 9.29 5.27
N PRO A 559 -3.89 7.95 5.41
CA PRO A 559 -2.82 7.15 6.02
C PRO A 559 -1.42 7.55 5.50
N GLY A 560 -0.41 7.54 6.38
CA GLY A 560 0.95 7.99 6.04
C GLY A 560 1.15 9.51 5.88
N TRP A 561 0.12 10.37 6.04
CA TRP A 561 0.25 11.83 5.84
C TRP A 561 1.34 12.51 6.68
N SER A 562 1.69 11.92 7.83
CA SER A 562 2.71 12.34 8.80
C SER A 562 4.14 12.24 8.26
N ASP A 563 4.37 11.31 7.34
CA ASP A 563 5.68 10.94 6.81
C ASP A 563 5.91 11.53 5.40
N GLY A 564 4.94 12.31 4.92
CA GLY A 564 5.03 13.11 3.70
C GLY A 564 5.99 14.30 3.83
N VAL A 565 6.38 14.83 2.68
CA VAL A 565 7.44 15.84 2.53
C VAL A 565 6.91 17.14 1.93
N SER A 566 7.70 18.22 2.01
CA SER A 566 7.29 19.58 1.61
C SER A 566 8.12 20.20 0.47
N THR A 567 9.06 19.45 -0.12
CA THR A 567 9.91 19.90 -1.24
C THR A 567 9.89 18.90 -2.40
N ILE A 568 10.23 19.36 -3.61
CA ILE A 568 10.41 18.47 -4.78
C ILE A 568 11.66 17.60 -4.60
N GLU A 569 12.70 18.14 -3.98
CA GLU A 569 13.96 17.47 -3.68
C GLU A 569 13.75 16.26 -2.74
N ASP A 570 12.99 16.45 -1.66
CA ASP A 570 12.67 15.39 -0.71
C ASP A 570 11.61 14.42 -1.24
N THR A 571 10.72 14.88 -2.13
CA THR A 571 9.82 13.99 -2.88
C THR A 571 10.64 13.05 -3.76
N ASN A 572 11.55 13.60 -4.57
CA ASN A 572 12.39 12.82 -5.46
C ASN A 572 13.32 11.87 -4.70
N ARG A 573 13.85 12.26 -3.53
CA ARG A 573 14.58 11.37 -2.60
C ARG A 573 13.78 10.12 -2.21
N LEU A 574 12.52 10.29 -1.79
CA LEU A 574 11.63 9.20 -1.36
C LEU A 574 11.20 8.32 -2.54
N LEU A 575 10.75 8.92 -3.64
CA LEU A 575 10.36 8.17 -4.84
C LEU A 575 11.55 7.38 -5.40
N LEU A 576 12.76 7.95 -5.40
CA LEU A 576 13.97 7.25 -5.84
C LEU A 576 14.32 6.04 -4.95
N ARG A 577 14.13 6.14 -3.62
CA ARG A 577 14.26 4.98 -2.70
C ARG A 577 13.24 3.89 -3.07
N ASN A 578 11.96 4.25 -3.15
CA ASN A 578 10.86 3.31 -3.39
C ASN A 578 11.05 2.57 -4.73
N THR A 579 11.30 3.34 -5.79
CA THR A 579 11.43 2.84 -7.16
C THR A 579 12.69 2.00 -7.35
N GLY A 580 13.79 2.40 -6.70
CA GLY A 580 15.06 1.69 -6.69
C GLY A 580 15.01 0.35 -5.94
N GLN A 581 14.39 0.29 -4.74
CA GLN A 581 14.20 -0.98 -4.04
C GLN A 581 13.32 -1.95 -4.84
N CYS A 582 12.28 -1.45 -5.52
CA CYS A 582 11.40 -2.29 -6.34
C CYS A 582 12.15 -2.92 -7.51
N ALA A 583 12.98 -2.15 -8.21
CA ALA A 583 13.79 -2.66 -9.32
C ALA A 583 14.71 -3.81 -8.87
N VAL A 584 15.48 -3.63 -7.79
CA VAL A 584 16.42 -4.68 -7.34
C VAL A 584 15.74 -5.88 -6.65
N ARG A 585 14.50 -5.73 -6.16
CA ARG A 585 13.69 -6.83 -5.59
C ARG A 585 12.79 -7.54 -6.61
N ASN A 586 12.70 -7.04 -7.85
CA ASN A 586 11.77 -7.48 -8.90
C ASN A 586 10.28 -7.24 -8.55
N PHE A 587 9.97 -6.10 -7.92
CA PHE A 587 8.60 -5.68 -7.63
C PHE A 587 8.06 -4.74 -8.71
N GLY A 588 6.75 -4.79 -8.90
CA GLY A 588 6.01 -3.70 -9.54
C GLY A 588 5.88 -2.49 -8.62
N THR A 589 5.66 -1.32 -9.23
CA THR A 589 5.32 -0.08 -8.55
C THR A 589 4.21 0.61 -9.33
N TRP A 590 3.14 1.01 -8.65
CA TRP A 590 2.29 2.09 -9.09
C TRP A 590 2.50 3.34 -8.25
N TRP A 591 2.29 4.50 -8.84
CA TRP A 591 2.33 5.80 -8.16
C TRP A 591 0.91 6.29 -7.96
N MET A 592 0.51 6.47 -6.71
CA MET A 592 -0.89 6.60 -6.30
C MET A 592 -1.22 8.04 -5.90
N ASP A 593 -1.95 8.78 -6.74
CA ASP A 593 -2.57 10.06 -6.38
C ASP A 593 -3.76 9.81 -5.44
N LEU A 594 -3.48 9.32 -4.22
CA LEU A 594 -4.46 8.77 -3.27
C LEU A 594 -5.62 9.73 -2.95
N GLY A 595 -5.37 11.04 -2.96
CA GLY A 595 -6.41 12.06 -2.78
C GLY A 595 -7.21 12.41 -4.04
N ALA A 596 -6.78 11.98 -5.23
CA ALA A 596 -7.19 12.49 -6.53
C ALA A 596 -7.01 14.02 -6.66
N THR A 597 -5.92 14.55 -6.08
CA THR A 597 -5.64 15.99 -5.96
C THR A 597 -4.34 16.43 -6.64
N GLY A 598 -3.74 15.58 -7.46
CA GLY A 598 -2.56 15.94 -8.26
C GLY A 598 -1.25 15.75 -7.51
N TRP A 599 -1.10 14.65 -6.75
CA TRP A 599 0.13 14.35 -5.99
C TRP A 599 1.35 14.17 -6.90
N PHE A 600 1.15 13.78 -8.17
CA PHE A 600 2.18 13.60 -9.18
C PHE A 600 2.07 14.61 -10.35
N ASP A 601 1.35 15.72 -10.17
CA ASP A 601 1.18 16.76 -11.19
C ASP A 601 2.36 17.76 -11.26
N ASP A 602 3.59 17.23 -11.32
CA ASP A 602 4.79 17.99 -11.69
C ASP A 602 5.76 17.11 -12.51
N PRO A 603 6.17 17.55 -13.73
CA PRO A 603 7.07 16.77 -14.59
C PRO A 603 8.44 16.46 -13.96
N ARG A 604 8.86 17.21 -12.94
CA ARG A 604 10.14 16.98 -12.23
C ARG A 604 10.15 15.72 -11.36
N MET A 605 8.97 15.16 -11.05
CA MET A 605 8.89 13.83 -10.42
C MET A 605 9.12 12.73 -11.48
N TRP A 606 8.40 12.83 -12.60
CA TRP A 606 8.49 11.87 -13.72
C TRP A 606 9.88 11.85 -14.37
N ALA A 607 10.59 12.98 -14.38
CA ALA A 607 11.98 13.07 -14.83
C ALA A 607 12.94 12.11 -14.07
N GLU A 608 12.70 11.81 -12.79
CA GLU A 608 13.50 10.81 -12.05
C GLU A 608 13.17 9.38 -12.47
N MET A 609 11.94 9.12 -12.90
CA MET A 609 11.52 7.82 -13.44
C MET A 609 12.17 7.56 -14.81
N GLU A 610 12.36 8.61 -15.62
CA GLU A 610 13.17 8.58 -16.84
C GLU A 610 14.66 8.32 -16.54
N ARG A 611 15.21 8.84 -15.44
CA ARG A 611 16.61 8.53 -15.04
C ARG A 611 16.78 7.08 -14.62
N LEU A 612 15.74 6.45 -14.09
CA LEU A 612 15.75 5.04 -13.66
C LEU A 612 15.69 4.02 -14.81
N LYS A 613 15.55 4.45 -16.07
CA LYS A 613 15.74 3.57 -17.24
C LYS A 613 17.09 2.83 -17.21
N ALA A 614 18.15 3.49 -16.73
CA ALA A 614 19.49 2.91 -16.57
C ALA A 614 19.60 1.75 -15.55
N LEU A 615 18.60 1.57 -14.68
CA LEU A 615 18.49 0.45 -13.73
C LEU A 615 17.50 -0.61 -14.23
N ASP A 616 16.31 -0.18 -14.66
CA ASP A 616 15.23 -1.07 -15.07
C ASP A 616 15.56 -1.91 -16.32
N GLU A 617 16.19 -1.32 -17.35
CA GLU A 617 16.34 -1.99 -18.65
C GLU A 617 17.31 -3.19 -18.60
N PRO A 618 18.51 -3.10 -18.01
CA PRO A 618 19.39 -4.26 -17.87
C PRO A 618 18.79 -5.38 -17.01
N LEU A 619 17.96 -5.03 -16.01
CA LEU A 619 17.26 -6.01 -15.16
C LEU A 619 16.05 -6.63 -15.87
N LEU A 620 15.41 -5.95 -16.82
CA LEU A 620 14.39 -6.55 -17.69
C LEU A 620 15.00 -7.49 -18.73
N GLU A 621 16.09 -7.08 -19.39
CA GLU A 621 16.83 -7.91 -20.35
C GLU A 621 17.43 -9.16 -19.68
N ARG A 622 18.00 -8.99 -18.48
CA ARG A 622 18.72 -10.01 -17.73
C ARG A 622 18.18 -10.08 -16.29
N PRO A 623 17.00 -10.69 -16.09
CA PRO A 623 16.36 -10.78 -14.78
C PRO A 623 17.21 -11.56 -13.77
N LEU A 624 17.30 -11.03 -12.55
CA LEU A 624 18.09 -11.61 -11.46
C LEU A 624 17.22 -11.86 -10.23
N PRO A 625 17.03 -13.13 -9.80
CA PRO A 625 16.30 -13.45 -8.57
C PRO A 625 16.90 -12.73 -7.35
N PHE A 626 16.09 -11.97 -6.63
CA PHE A 626 16.53 -11.33 -5.38
C PHE A 626 16.73 -12.40 -4.30
N ARG A 627 18.00 -12.67 -3.97
CA ARG A 627 18.42 -13.73 -3.04
C ARG A 627 19.34 -13.15 -1.95
N PRO A 628 18.77 -12.37 -1.00
CA PRO A 628 19.52 -11.79 0.11
C PRO A 628 20.09 -12.86 1.05
N GLU A 629 21.23 -12.55 1.68
CA GLU A 629 21.88 -13.49 2.62
C GLU A 629 21.24 -13.50 4.01
N VAL A 630 20.28 -12.59 4.26
CA VAL A 630 19.45 -12.52 5.47
C VAL A 630 17.98 -12.75 5.09
N ALA A 631 17.32 -13.67 5.78
CA ALA A 631 15.89 -13.93 5.67
C ALA A 631 15.16 -13.59 6.97
N ALA A 632 14.09 -12.82 6.91
CA ALA A 632 13.14 -12.60 7.98
C ALA A 632 11.89 -13.48 7.72
N VAL A 633 11.57 -14.35 8.66
CA VAL A 633 10.65 -15.48 8.46
C VAL A 633 9.45 -15.37 9.40
N ILE A 634 8.25 -15.50 8.84
CA ILE A 634 6.97 -15.42 9.54
C ILE A 634 6.13 -16.69 9.37
N ASP A 635 5.43 -17.12 10.42
CA ASP A 635 4.58 -18.31 10.44
C ASP A 635 3.11 -17.95 10.66
N GLU A 636 2.26 -18.21 9.67
CA GLU A 636 0.84 -17.85 9.70
C GLU A 636 0.05 -18.58 10.81
N PRO A 637 0.23 -19.90 11.03
CA PRO A 637 -0.41 -20.62 12.15
C PRO A 637 -0.04 -20.09 13.54
N SER A 638 1.20 -19.62 13.74
CA SER A 638 1.62 -18.99 15.00
C SER A 638 0.93 -17.64 15.20
N MET A 639 0.81 -16.83 14.16
CA MET A 639 0.09 -15.55 14.21
C MET A 639 -1.42 -15.72 14.46
N CYS A 640 -2.02 -16.81 13.98
CA CYS A 640 -3.40 -17.19 14.30
C CYS A 640 -3.63 -17.56 15.79
N ARG A 641 -2.56 -17.73 16.59
CA ARG A 641 -2.63 -18.00 18.03
C ARG A 641 -2.35 -16.77 18.91
N VAL A 642 -2.12 -15.59 18.32
CA VAL A 642 -1.87 -14.35 19.08
C VAL A 642 -3.20 -13.77 19.59
N ALA A 643 -3.33 -13.65 20.91
CA ALA A 643 -4.54 -13.20 21.57
C ALA A 643 -4.74 -11.67 21.48
N ALA A 644 -5.94 -11.20 21.81
CA ALA A 644 -6.21 -9.78 21.99
C ALA A 644 -5.25 -9.16 23.02
N GLY A 645 -4.73 -7.97 22.73
CA GLY A 645 -3.63 -7.36 23.50
C GLY A 645 -2.22 -7.82 23.09
N GLY A 646 -2.07 -8.92 22.35
CA GLY A 646 -0.78 -9.47 21.92
C GLY A 646 0.07 -8.57 21.00
N HIS A 647 -0.51 -7.50 20.47
CA HIS A 647 0.20 -6.40 19.80
C HIS A 647 1.36 -5.81 20.63
N VAL A 648 1.37 -5.95 21.96
CA VAL A 648 2.55 -5.63 22.80
C VAL A 648 3.83 -6.39 22.40
N VAL A 649 3.69 -7.61 21.86
CA VAL A 649 4.82 -8.39 21.32
C VAL A 649 4.92 -8.25 19.80
N THR A 650 3.80 -8.35 19.08
CA THR A 650 3.83 -8.37 17.60
C THR A 650 4.05 -6.99 16.96
N VAL A 651 3.87 -5.87 17.67
CA VAL A 651 4.34 -4.56 17.20
C VAL A 651 5.88 -4.55 17.10
N PRO A 652 6.67 -4.63 18.19
CA PRO A 652 8.12 -4.61 18.08
C PRO A 652 8.69 -5.83 17.35
N GLY A 653 8.11 -7.03 17.57
CA GLY A 653 8.62 -8.30 17.05
C GLY A 653 8.27 -8.64 15.59
N VAL A 654 7.25 -8.01 15.00
CA VAL A 654 6.80 -8.32 13.62
C VAL A 654 6.61 -7.06 12.78
N TYR A 655 5.89 -6.07 13.31
CA TYR A 655 5.61 -4.82 12.58
C TYR A 655 6.85 -3.93 12.47
N GLU A 656 7.53 -3.66 13.59
CA GLU A 656 8.64 -2.70 13.66
C GLU A 656 10.01 -3.30 13.34
N VAL A 657 10.20 -4.61 13.52
CA VAL A 657 11.49 -5.31 13.28
C VAL A 657 12.08 -5.05 11.89
N ARG A 658 11.22 -4.75 10.90
CA ARG A 658 11.56 -4.32 9.54
C ARG A 658 12.50 -3.10 9.51
N ARG A 659 12.41 -2.18 10.48
CA ARG A 659 13.30 -1.01 10.65
C ARG A 659 14.74 -1.43 10.93
N ALA A 660 14.93 -2.33 11.90
CA ALA A 660 16.23 -2.83 12.33
C ALA A 660 16.88 -3.70 11.24
N LEU A 661 16.09 -4.57 10.61
CA LEU A 661 16.54 -5.41 9.50
C LEU A 661 16.97 -4.56 8.29
N GLY A 662 16.17 -3.56 7.90
CA GLY A 662 16.52 -2.66 6.80
C GLY A 662 17.83 -1.90 7.01
N ARG A 663 18.17 -1.59 8.27
CA ARG A 663 19.38 -0.83 8.63
C ARG A 663 20.57 -1.69 9.03
N LEU A 664 20.47 -3.02 9.02
CA LEU A 664 21.55 -3.89 9.52
C LEU A 664 22.87 -3.75 8.72
N GLY A 665 22.82 -3.19 7.51
CA GLY A 665 23.98 -2.95 6.65
C GLY A 665 24.10 -3.93 5.47
N ALA A 666 23.13 -4.83 5.28
CA ALA A 666 23.02 -5.71 4.13
C ALA A 666 21.54 -5.92 3.74
N PRO A 667 21.25 -6.38 2.51
CA PRO A 667 19.89 -6.69 2.08
C PRO A 667 19.28 -7.84 2.88
N TYR A 668 17.98 -7.76 3.14
CA TYR A 668 17.17 -8.83 3.72
C TYR A 668 15.93 -9.10 2.87
N GLY A 669 15.36 -10.31 2.98
CA GLY A 669 14.10 -10.70 2.36
C GLY A 669 13.06 -11.14 3.40
N GLN A 670 11.79 -11.07 3.04
CA GLN A 670 10.62 -11.36 3.88
C GLN A 670 9.93 -12.63 3.35
N TYR A 671 9.89 -13.69 4.17
CA TYR A 671 9.49 -15.04 3.76
C TYR A 671 8.46 -15.68 4.71
N LEU A 672 7.62 -16.56 4.19
CA LEU A 672 6.82 -17.51 4.96
C LEU A 672 7.69 -18.67 5.46
N GLN A 673 7.31 -19.24 6.62
CA GLN A 673 8.00 -20.40 7.20
C GLN A 673 7.92 -21.65 6.30
N ASP A 674 6.86 -21.82 5.51
CA ASP A 674 6.70 -22.99 4.64
C ASP A 674 7.64 -22.98 3.41
N ASP A 675 8.06 -21.82 2.92
CA ASP A 675 9.16 -21.71 1.94
C ASP A 675 10.49 -22.16 2.54
N LEU A 676 10.74 -21.84 3.83
CA LEU A 676 11.93 -22.28 4.53
C LEU A 676 11.91 -23.80 4.79
N LEU A 677 10.78 -24.36 5.26
CA LEU A 677 10.61 -25.80 5.45
C LEU A 677 10.77 -26.58 4.14
N ALA A 678 10.26 -26.03 3.02
CA ALA A 678 10.45 -26.58 1.68
C ALA A 678 11.86 -26.32 1.08
N GLY A 679 12.80 -25.76 1.84
CA GLY A 679 14.18 -25.51 1.40
C GLY A 679 14.35 -24.39 0.36
N ARG A 680 13.30 -23.62 0.06
CA ARG A 680 13.28 -22.57 -0.99
C ARG A 680 14.01 -21.28 -0.59
N VAL A 681 14.35 -21.10 0.69
CA VAL A 681 15.02 -19.89 1.22
C VAL A 681 16.55 -20.06 1.31
N PRO A 682 17.36 -19.31 0.54
CA PRO A 682 18.80 -19.55 0.41
C PRO A 682 19.71 -18.71 1.36
N ALA A 683 19.15 -18.04 2.37
CA ALA A 683 19.88 -17.13 3.26
C ALA A 683 20.91 -17.84 4.18
N ARG A 684 22.00 -17.14 4.55
CA ARG A 684 23.00 -17.60 5.55
C ARG A 684 22.56 -17.32 6.99
N MET A 685 21.83 -16.24 7.19
CA MET A 685 21.22 -15.82 8.45
C MET A 685 19.70 -15.90 8.31
N VAL A 686 19.07 -16.63 9.23
CA VAL A 686 17.61 -16.82 9.25
C VAL A 686 17.07 -16.25 10.56
N VAL A 687 16.21 -15.24 10.46
CA VAL A 687 15.58 -14.56 11.59
C VAL A 687 14.14 -15.05 11.70
N LEU A 688 13.90 -15.91 12.68
CA LEU A 688 12.65 -16.64 12.90
C LEU A 688 11.78 -15.85 13.86
N LEU A 689 11.02 -14.90 13.31
CA LEU A 689 10.28 -13.88 14.07
C LEU A 689 9.14 -14.48 14.91
N THR A 690 8.46 -15.48 14.35
CA THR A 690 7.18 -16.00 14.86
C THR A 690 7.09 -17.52 14.82
N SER A 691 8.21 -18.24 14.79
CA SER A 691 8.27 -19.71 14.79
C SER A 691 7.90 -20.32 16.16
N TRP A 692 6.76 -19.92 16.70
CA TRP A 692 6.32 -20.19 18.07
C TRP A 692 5.50 -21.48 18.16
N ARG A 693 4.72 -21.80 17.12
CA ARG A 693 3.97 -23.05 16.97
C ARG A 693 4.68 -23.98 15.99
N LEU A 694 5.22 -25.10 16.46
CA LEU A 694 5.86 -26.12 15.62
C LEU A 694 5.50 -27.54 16.10
N SER A 695 5.03 -28.39 15.18
CA SER A 695 4.93 -29.83 15.46
C SER A 695 6.33 -30.47 15.54
N PRO A 696 6.48 -31.66 16.18
CA PRO A 696 7.75 -32.38 16.20
C PRO A 696 8.31 -32.68 14.80
N GLN A 697 7.46 -32.85 13.78
CA GLN A 697 7.89 -32.98 12.40
C GLN A 697 8.47 -31.66 11.88
N GLN A 698 7.73 -30.56 12.02
CA GLN A 698 8.17 -29.25 11.54
C GLN A 698 9.42 -28.74 12.25
N ARG A 699 9.65 -29.07 13.54
CA ARG A 699 10.93 -28.79 14.22
C ARG A 699 12.11 -29.48 13.53
N ARG A 700 11.99 -30.78 13.22
CA ARG A 700 13.04 -31.55 12.51
C ARG A 700 13.28 -31.03 11.09
N GLU A 701 12.22 -30.71 10.36
CA GLU A 701 12.28 -30.12 9.02
C GLU A 701 12.96 -28.74 9.06
N LEU A 702 12.61 -27.89 10.02
CA LEU A 702 13.19 -26.56 10.21
C LEU A 702 14.68 -26.63 10.58
N LEU A 703 15.05 -27.54 11.49
CA LEU A 703 16.44 -27.78 11.86
C LEU A 703 17.26 -28.35 10.68
N ALA A 704 16.68 -29.24 9.87
CA ALA A 704 17.33 -29.77 8.67
C ALA A 704 17.53 -28.68 7.60
N ALA A 705 16.50 -27.87 7.32
CA ALA A 705 16.55 -26.78 6.37
C ALA A 705 17.53 -25.66 6.79
N THR A 706 17.69 -25.43 8.11
CA THR A 706 18.57 -24.39 8.67
C THR A 706 19.94 -24.89 9.14
N ARG A 707 20.29 -26.17 8.90
CA ARG A 707 21.61 -26.74 9.25
C ARG A 707 22.76 -25.93 8.64
N GLY A 708 23.78 -25.65 9.47
CA GLY A 708 24.98 -24.90 9.09
C GLY A 708 24.80 -23.39 9.00
N ARG A 709 23.59 -22.88 9.24
CA ARG A 709 23.24 -21.45 9.16
C ARG A 709 23.28 -20.80 10.54
N LEU A 710 23.27 -19.47 10.58
CA LEU A 710 22.95 -18.74 11.82
C LEU A 710 21.44 -18.61 11.94
N ARG A 711 20.89 -19.04 13.08
CA ARG A 711 19.45 -18.96 13.40
C ARG A 711 19.25 -17.95 14.52
N VAL A 712 18.39 -16.95 14.29
CA VAL A 712 17.95 -15.99 15.31
C VAL A 712 16.52 -16.34 15.69
N TRP A 713 16.31 -16.70 16.95
CA TRP A 713 15.04 -17.18 17.47
C TRP A 713 14.37 -16.09 18.31
N CYS A 714 13.26 -15.52 17.82
CA CYS A 714 12.60 -14.40 18.47
C CYS A 714 11.50 -14.85 19.44
N TYR A 715 11.52 -14.29 20.65
CA TYR A 715 10.52 -14.37 21.71
C TYR A 715 10.22 -15.78 22.24
N ALA A 716 9.35 -16.56 21.58
CA ALA A 716 8.80 -17.83 22.09
C ALA A 716 9.03 -19.05 21.15
N PRO A 717 10.27 -19.27 20.65
CA PRO A 717 10.55 -20.26 19.61
C PRO A 717 10.18 -21.69 20.02
N GLY A 718 9.29 -22.33 19.27
CA GLY A 718 8.83 -23.70 19.53
C GLY A 718 8.01 -23.91 20.80
N TYR A 719 7.58 -22.85 21.50
CA TYR A 719 6.85 -22.94 22.77
C TYR A 719 5.53 -23.71 22.66
N HIS A 720 4.85 -23.62 21.52
CA HIS A 720 3.57 -24.28 21.24
C HIS A 720 3.73 -25.50 20.32
N GLU A 721 3.17 -26.63 20.74
CA GLU A 721 2.81 -27.71 19.83
C GLU A 721 1.32 -27.60 19.42
N GLU A 722 0.80 -28.58 18.67
CA GLU A 722 -0.61 -28.55 18.29
C GLU A 722 -1.55 -28.58 19.50
N ARG A 723 -1.23 -29.41 20.51
CA ARG A 723 -2.08 -29.69 21.67
C ARG A 723 -1.48 -29.27 23.02
N GLY A 724 -0.58 -28.27 23.07
CA GLY A 724 -0.08 -27.76 24.35
C GLY A 724 1.18 -26.94 24.25
N THR A 725 1.78 -26.62 25.39
CA THR A 725 3.06 -25.92 25.51
C THR A 725 4.19 -26.91 25.84
N SER A 726 5.43 -26.62 25.45
CA SER A 726 6.58 -27.49 25.71
C SER A 726 7.89 -26.71 25.75
N LEU A 727 8.57 -26.71 26.91
CA LEU A 727 9.92 -26.15 27.04
C LEU A 727 10.98 -27.06 26.39
N ASP A 728 10.77 -28.38 26.44
CA ASP A 728 11.65 -29.37 25.81
C ASP A 728 11.69 -29.17 24.29
N ALA A 729 10.56 -28.80 23.67
CA ALA A 729 10.49 -28.43 22.25
C ALA A 729 11.27 -27.15 21.93
N MET A 730 11.31 -26.18 22.86
CA MET A 730 12.17 -24.99 22.72
C MET A 730 13.65 -25.36 22.84
N GLN A 731 14.01 -26.30 23.72
CA GLN A 731 15.39 -26.76 23.89
C GLN A 731 15.86 -27.59 22.69
N GLU A 732 15.04 -28.49 22.15
CA GLU A 732 15.28 -29.22 20.90
C GLU A 732 15.56 -28.26 19.73
N LEU A 733 14.78 -27.17 19.64
CA LEU A 733 14.84 -26.22 18.54
C LEU A 733 16.00 -25.22 18.64
N THR A 734 16.23 -24.66 19.83
CA THR A 734 17.18 -23.54 20.03
C THR A 734 18.56 -23.99 20.49
N GLY A 735 18.68 -25.16 21.12
CA GLY A 735 19.89 -25.59 21.82
C GLY A 735 20.15 -24.88 23.15
N PHE A 736 19.16 -24.17 23.70
CA PHE A 736 19.19 -23.56 25.05
C PHE A 736 18.09 -24.15 25.93
N LYS A 737 18.38 -24.33 27.22
CA LYS A 737 17.38 -24.68 28.23
C LYS A 737 16.60 -23.42 28.63
N LEU A 738 15.53 -23.12 27.88
CA LEU A 738 14.70 -21.95 28.14
C LEU A 738 13.76 -22.20 29.33
N THR A 739 13.68 -21.21 30.23
CA THR A 739 12.79 -21.23 31.40
C THR A 739 11.91 -19.98 31.43
N SER A 740 10.65 -20.14 31.86
CA SER A 740 9.71 -19.02 32.01
C SER A 740 10.17 -18.00 33.05
N VAL A 741 9.98 -16.72 32.76
CA VAL A 741 10.20 -15.59 33.68
C VAL A 741 8.92 -14.74 33.75
N ALA A 742 8.68 -14.06 34.87
CA ALA A 742 7.44 -13.33 35.12
C ALA A 742 7.63 -12.13 36.07
N GLY A 743 6.61 -11.29 36.22
CA GLY A 743 6.56 -10.22 37.23
C GLY A 743 7.38 -8.95 36.93
N GLN A 744 8.25 -8.99 35.91
CA GLN A 744 9.13 -7.89 35.51
C GLN A 744 8.75 -7.32 34.13
N ALA A 745 9.34 -6.17 33.76
CA ALA A 745 9.24 -5.65 32.40
C ALA A 745 10.00 -6.54 31.40
N ALA A 746 9.44 -6.75 30.21
CA ALA A 746 10.08 -7.48 29.12
C ALA A 746 11.09 -6.59 28.35
N TRP A 747 12.00 -5.96 29.10
CA TRP A 747 13.08 -5.09 28.62
C TRP A 747 14.43 -5.66 29.09
N ALA A 748 15.41 -5.78 28.20
CA ALA A 748 16.73 -6.32 28.50
C ALA A 748 17.85 -5.32 28.17
N GLU A 749 18.87 -5.29 29.04
CA GLU A 749 20.04 -4.41 28.91
C GLU A 749 21.27 -5.20 28.43
N PRO A 750 22.10 -4.66 27.50
CA PRO A 750 23.27 -5.38 26.99
C PRO A 750 24.36 -5.50 28.04
N THR A 751 25.04 -6.65 28.08
CA THR A 751 26.21 -6.87 28.95
C THR A 751 27.39 -6.01 28.49
N GLU A 752 28.31 -5.66 29.39
CA GLU A 752 29.53 -4.93 29.00
C GLU A 752 30.35 -5.67 27.93
N ALA A 753 30.34 -7.01 27.96
CA ALA A 753 30.92 -7.83 26.91
C ALA A 753 30.23 -7.60 25.55
N ALA A 754 28.89 -7.55 25.50
CA ALA A 754 28.14 -7.29 24.28
C ALA A 754 28.36 -5.87 23.73
N LYS A 755 28.53 -4.88 24.60
CA LYS A 755 28.89 -3.50 24.21
C LYS A 755 30.22 -3.46 23.47
N THR A 756 31.22 -4.26 23.88
CA THR A 756 32.49 -4.38 23.11
C THR A 756 32.31 -5.05 21.73
N LEU A 757 31.24 -5.83 21.52
CA LEU A 757 30.89 -6.46 20.24
C LEU A 757 30.02 -5.56 19.33
N GLY A 758 29.70 -4.35 19.78
CA GLY A 758 28.91 -3.37 19.03
C GLY A 758 27.40 -3.51 19.19
N PHE A 759 26.93 -3.93 20.37
CA PHE A 759 25.51 -3.96 20.77
C PHE A 759 25.37 -3.11 22.04
N GLN A 760 24.93 -1.86 21.88
CA GLN A 760 24.94 -0.80 22.90
C GLN A 760 23.57 -0.57 23.54
N GLU A 761 22.50 -0.60 22.73
CA GLU A 761 21.15 -0.22 23.19
C GLU A 761 20.33 -1.41 23.72
N GLY A 762 19.68 -1.22 24.87
CA GLY A 762 18.68 -2.16 25.39
C GLY A 762 17.43 -2.25 24.50
N LEU A 763 16.71 -3.37 24.61
CA LEU A 763 15.56 -3.69 23.74
C LEU A 763 14.43 -4.39 24.48
N GLY A 764 13.24 -4.38 23.86
CA GLY A 764 12.02 -4.96 24.38
C GLY A 764 10.96 -3.91 24.70
N VAL A 765 10.09 -4.21 25.66
CA VAL A 765 8.98 -3.33 26.08
C VAL A 765 9.04 -3.08 27.58
N LYS A 766 8.80 -1.82 27.99
CA LYS A 766 8.90 -1.38 29.40
C LYS A 766 7.62 -1.67 30.20
N GLN A 767 7.07 -2.87 30.00
CA GLN A 767 5.92 -3.42 30.70
C GLN A 767 6.01 -4.97 30.76
N PRO A 768 5.30 -5.65 31.68
CA PRO A 768 5.28 -7.11 31.71
C PRO A 768 4.65 -7.74 30.47
N VAL A 769 5.15 -8.92 30.12
CA VAL A 769 4.64 -9.79 29.05
C VAL A 769 4.59 -11.22 29.60
N THR A 770 3.53 -11.96 29.24
CA THR A 770 3.37 -13.38 29.58
C THR A 770 3.00 -14.16 28.32
N PRO A 771 3.66 -15.30 28.02
CA PRO A 771 4.89 -15.78 28.67
C PRO A 771 6.10 -14.88 28.37
N LEU A 772 7.20 -15.10 29.08
CA LEU A 772 8.53 -14.53 28.80
C LEU A 772 9.57 -15.60 29.17
N PHE A 773 10.75 -15.60 28.54
CA PHE A 773 11.73 -16.67 28.70
C PHE A 773 13.16 -16.16 28.88
N ALA A 774 13.99 -16.94 29.58
CA ALA A 774 15.43 -16.75 29.71
C ALA A 774 16.18 -18.06 29.40
N ALA A 775 17.42 -17.96 28.91
CA ALA A 775 18.29 -19.10 28.68
C ALA A 775 19.04 -19.49 29.96
N ALA A 776 18.45 -20.38 30.76
CA ALA A 776 18.95 -20.73 32.10
C ALA A 776 20.28 -21.51 32.11
N ASP A 777 20.71 -22.02 30.96
CA ASP A 777 22.00 -22.70 30.75
C ASP A 777 22.99 -21.88 29.90
N ALA A 778 22.71 -20.60 29.63
CA ALA A 778 23.66 -19.72 28.95
C ALA A 778 24.79 -19.32 29.89
N THR A 779 26.03 -19.45 29.43
CA THR A 779 27.20 -18.98 30.17
C THR A 779 27.34 -17.45 30.09
N PRO A 780 28.12 -16.80 30.99
CA PRO A 780 28.39 -15.36 30.91
C PRO A 780 29.05 -14.92 29.59
N ALA A 781 29.76 -15.81 28.88
CA ALA A 781 30.36 -15.55 27.58
C ALA A 781 29.38 -15.68 26.40
N GLU A 782 28.26 -16.38 26.59
CA GLU A 782 27.17 -16.49 25.61
C GLU A 782 26.11 -15.39 25.82
N THR A 783 26.01 -14.83 27.03
CA THR A 783 24.96 -13.87 27.42
C THR A 783 25.25 -12.47 26.89
N LEU A 784 24.44 -12.03 25.93
CA LEU A 784 24.55 -10.71 25.29
C LEU A 784 23.70 -9.64 25.99
N ALA A 785 22.56 -10.01 26.59
CA ALA A 785 21.75 -9.09 27.38
C ALA A 785 21.03 -9.82 28.51
N THR A 786 20.80 -9.12 29.62
CA THR A 786 20.15 -9.65 30.82
C THR A 786 18.81 -8.97 31.08
N TRP A 787 17.89 -9.73 31.65
CA TRP A 787 16.65 -9.25 32.24
C TRP A 787 16.91 -8.45 33.54
N PRO A 788 15.90 -7.73 34.09
CA PRO A 788 15.98 -7.04 35.37
C PRO A 788 16.34 -7.93 36.58
N ASP A 789 16.00 -9.22 36.54
CA ASP A 789 16.41 -10.23 37.54
C ASP A 789 17.84 -10.78 37.33
N GLY A 790 18.55 -10.32 36.30
CA GLY A 790 19.89 -10.77 35.92
C GLY A 790 19.94 -12.03 35.06
N SER A 791 18.81 -12.67 34.76
CA SER A 791 18.79 -13.89 33.93
C SER A 791 18.98 -13.58 32.43
N ALA A 792 19.51 -14.54 31.67
CA ALA A 792 19.95 -14.32 30.29
C ALA A 792 18.77 -14.14 29.31
N ALA A 793 18.54 -12.90 28.88
CA ALA A 793 17.46 -12.51 27.96
C ALA A 793 17.83 -12.70 26.49
N VAL A 794 19.09 -12.46 26.14
CA VAL A 794 19.65 -12.66 24.80
C VAL A 794 20.94 -13.46 24.92
N ALA A 795 21.04 -14.57 24.20
CA ALA A 795 22.18 -15.49 24.29
C ALA A 795 22.61 -16.03 22.92
N LEU A 796 23.93 -16.05 22.66
CA LEU A 796 24.55 -16.53 21.42
C LEU A 796 25.43 -17.75 21.67
N ARG A 797 25.04 -18.91 21.11
CA ARG A 797 25.72 -20.20 21.25
C ARG A 797 26.20 -20.72 19.90
N GLN A 798 27.39 -21.34 19.87
CA GLN A 798 27.84 -22.13 18.72
C GLN A 798 27.40 -23.59 18.93
N THR A 799 26.66 -24.15 17.98
CA THR A 799 26.20 -25.55 17.99
C THR A 799 26.86 -26.34 16.85
N ALA A 800 26.73 -27.68 16.87
CA ALA A 800 27.22 -28.52 15.77
C ALA A 800 26.58 -28.16 14.42
N ASP A 801 25.29 -27.80 14.40
CA ASP A 801 24.55 -27.36 13.22
C ASP A 801 24.65 -25.83 12.94
N GLY A 802 25.67 -25.15 13.48
CA GLY A 802 25.92 -23.71 13.25
C GLY A 802 25.56 -22.81 14.44
N TRP A 803 25.43 -21.51 14.23
CA TRP A 803 25.14 -20.56 15.31
C TRP A 803 23.64 -20.57 15.70
N SER A 804 23.37 -20.31 16.97
CA SER A 804 22.03 -20.14 17.53
C SER A 804 22.00 -18.89 18.43
N LEU A 805 21.16 -17.92 18.10
CA LEU A 805 20.96 -16.68 18.85
C LEU A 805 19.52 -16.67 19.37
N PHE A 806 19.33 -16.80 20.68
CA PHE A 806 18.03 -16.58 21.31
C PHE A 806 17.85 -15.10 21.63
N VAL A 807 16.68 -14.53 21.29
CA VAL A 807 16.28 -13.16 21.60
C VAL A 807 14.92 -13.19 22.30
N GLY A 808 14.92 -13.27 23.63
CA GLY A 808 13.71 -13.28 24.45
C GLY A 808 12.89 -11.98 24.44
N PRO A 809 13.50 -10.77 24.37
CA PRO A 809 12.76 -9.52 24.23
C PRO A 809 11.92 -9.44 22.95
N PRO A 810 10.73 -8.83 23.00
CA PRO A 810 9.99 -8.46 21.81
C PRO A 810 10.76 -7.43 20.96
N GLY A 811 11.18 -7.82 19.75
CA GLY A 811 11.87 -6.94 18.79
C GLY A 811 13.33 -7.28 18.56
N LEU A 812 14.04 -6.40 17.84
CA LEU A 812 15.45 -6.55 17.45
C LEU A 812 16.05 -5.16 17.18
N THR A 813 17.33 -4.94 17.50
CA THR A 813 18.07 -3.72 17.11
C THR A 813 18.89 -3.95 15.84
N SER A 814 19.17 -2.89 15.08
CA SER A 814 20.06 -2.96 13.90
C SER A 814 21.48 -3.42 14.30
N GLU A 815 21.94 -3.00 15.48
CA GLU A 815 23.19 -3.44 16.11
C GLU A 815 23.25 -4.96 16.33
N LEU A 816 22.24 -5.55 16.99
CA LEU A 816 22.20 -6.99 17.27
C LEU A 816 22.01 -7.81 15.98
N ALA A 817 21.21 -7.29 15.04
CA ALA A 817 21.09 -7.88 13.70
C ALA A 817 22.43 -7.87 12.94
N ARG A 818 23.20 -6.78 13.03
CA ARG A 818 24.53 -6.62 12.41
C ARG A 818 25.60 -7.49 13.09
N LEU A 819 25.55 -7.64 14.42
CA LEU A 819 26.38 -8.58 15.19
C LEU A 819 26.13 -10.02 14.73
N ALA A 820 24.86 -10.42 14.60
CA ALA A 820 24.48 -11.71 14.06
C ALA A 820 24.93 -11.89 12.60
N ALA A 821 24.75 -10.89 11.73
CA ALA A 821 25.20 -10.93 10.34
C ALA A 821 26.73 -11.16 10.22
N ARG A 822 27.54 -10.48 11.05
CA ARG A 822 28.99 -10.73 11.15
C ARG A 822 29.30 -12.19 11.53
N LYS A 823 28.59 -12.75 12.51
CA LYS A 823 28.77 -14.15 12.95
C LYS A 823 28.29 -15.18 11.91
N ALA A 824 27.31 -14.82 11.08
CA ALA A 824 26.81 -15.63 9.98
C ALA A 824 27.69 -15.58 8.71
N GLY A 825 28.70 -14.70 8.67
CA GLY A 825 29.50 -14.45 7.47
C GLY A 825 28.67 -13.86 6.31
N VAL A 826 27.67 -13.03 6.62
CA VAL A 826 26.92 -12.23 5.65
C VAL A 826 27.77 -11.04 5.18
N HIS A 827 27.75 -10.71 3.89
CA HIS A 827 28.44 -9.51 3.40
C HIS A 827 27.71 -8.23 3.87
N LEU A 828 28.32 -7.50 4.79
CA LEU A 828 27.86 -6.19 5.23
C LEU A 828 28.42 -5.10 4.30
N PHE A 829 27.54 -4.48 3.53
CA PHE A 829 27.88 -3.36 2.65
C PHE A 829 28.27 -2.09 3.41
N THR A 830 27.84 -1.97 4.67
CA THR A 830 28.29 -0.94 5.61
C THR A 830 28.17 -1.43 7.05
N GLN A 831 28.89 -0.80 7.99
CA GLN A 831 28.75 -1.04 9.43
C GLN A 831 27.83 -0.01 10.13
N GLN A 832 27.34 0.98 9.40
CA GLN A 832 26.48 2.07 9.88
C GLN A 832 25.00 1.79 9.56
N ASP A 833 24.08 2.51 10.21
CA ASP A 833 22.65 2.41 9.92
C ASP A 833 22.32 3.08 8.58
N CYS A 834 22.14 2.24 7.55
CA CYS A 834 21.75 2.64 6.20
C CYS A 834 20.78 1.61 5.64
N ASN A 835 19.78 2.06 4.89
CA ASN A 835 18.84 1.16 4.24
C ASN A 835 19.48 0.58 2.97
N VAL A 836 19.77 -0.72 2.96
CA VAL A 836 20.56 -1.39 1.91
C VAL A 836 19.70 -2.38 1.12
N CYS A 837 19.69 -2.27 -0.21
CA CYS A 837 19.13 -3.28 -1.12
C CYS A 837 20.12 -3.51 -2.27
N ALA A 838 20.46 -4.76 -2.60
CA ALA A 838 21.45 -5.08 -3.62
C ALA A 838 21.07 -6.32 -4.42
N ASN A 839 21.30 -6.31 -5.72
CA ASN A 839 21.08 -7.43 -6.62
C ASN A 839 22.00 -7.31 -7.85
N GLY A 840 22.61 -8.42 -8.28
CA GLY A 840 23.58 -8.41 -9.39
C GLY A 840 24.75 -7.46 -9.12
N PRO A 841 25.06 -6.51 -10.02
CA PRO A 841 26.07 -5.46 -9.83
C PRO A 841 25.52 -4.19 -9.14
N TYR A 842 24.24 -4.14 -8.79
CA TYR A 842 23.54 -2.95 -8.32
C TYR A 842 23.40 -2.91 -6.80
N LEU A 843 23.57 -1.72 -6.23
CA LEU A 843 23.48 -1.44 -4.80
C LEU A 843 22.73 -0.11 -4.58
N VAL A 844 21.52 -0.20 -4.02
CA VAL A 844 20.70 0.94 -3.61
C VAL A 844 20.93 1.21 -2.12
N LEU A 845 21.31 2.44 -1.82
CA LEU A 845 21.57 2.94 -0.47
C LEU A 845 20.63 4.11 -0.19
N HIS A 846 19.96 4.12 0.96
CA HIS A 846 19.18 5.29 1.45
C HIS A 846 19.58 5.62 2.90
N ALA A 847 20.19 6.79 3.09
CA ALA A 847 20.85 7.16 4.35
C ALA A 847 19.85 7.47 5.48
N ALA A 848 19.97 6.79 6.61
CA ALA A 848 19.11 7.02 7.77
C ALA A 848 19.46 8.29 8.56
N GLN A 849 20.65 8.83 8.34
CA GLN A 849 21.29 9.91 9.09
C GLN A 849 22.23 10.73 8.19
N ASP A 850 22.66 11.89 8.69
CA ASP A 850 23.70 12.71 8.06
C ASP A 850 25.10 12.13 8.31
N GLY A 851 26.00 12.31 7.33
CA GLY A 851 27.45 12.11 7.49
C GLY A 851 28.10 11.24 6.41
N PRO A 852 29.40 10.93 6.58
CA PRO A 852 30.11 10.01 5.69
C PRO A 852 29.64 8.57 5.93
N LEU A 853 29.06 7.96 4.89
CA LEU A 853 28.73 6.54 4.83
C LEU A 853 29.90 5.79 4.19
N VAL A 854 30.52 4.87 4.94
CA VAL A 854 31.54 3.95 4.41
C VAL A 854 30.86 2.74 3.80
N VAL A 855 31.21 2.42 2.56
CA VAL A 855 30.61 1.35 1.75
C VAL A 855 31.69 0.38 1.26
N ASP A 856 31.47 -0.91 1.45
CA ASP A 856 32.25 -2.01 0.86
C ASP A 856 31.34 -2.88 -0.01
N THR A 857 31.60 -2.96 -1.31
CA THR A 857 30.77 -3.70 -2.27
C THR A 857 31.12 -5.18 -2.36
N GLY A 858 32.16 -5.65 -1.65
CA GLY A 858 32.68 -7.01 -1.72
C GLY A 858 33.28 -7.41 -3.07
N ARG A 859 33.35 -6.48 -4.04
CA ARG A 859 33.77 -6.73 -5.42
C ARG A 859 34.78 -5.69 -5.88
N ARG A 860 35.99 -6.15 -6.24
CA ARG A 860 36.96 -5.31 -6.95
C ARG A 860 36.36 -4.84 -8.26
N GLY A 861 36.51 -3.57 -8.56
CA GLY A 861 35.86 -2.91 -9.68
C GLY A 861 35.78 -1.40 -9.46
N LYS A 862 35.27 -0.69 -10.46
CA LYS A 862 35.00 0.75 -10.36
C LYS A 862 33.59 0.97 -9.83
N ILE A 863 33.44 1.68 -8.72
CA ILE A 863 32.11 2.03 -8.17
C ILE A 863 31.65 3.31 -8.84
N VAL A 864 30.49 3.24 -9.51
CA VAL A 864 29.89 4.35 -10.25
C VAL A 864 28.49 4.63 -9.70
N ASP A 865 28.18 5.87 -9.39
CA ASP A 865 26.79 6.28 -9.18
C ASP A 865 26.06 6.28 -10.54
N LEU A 866 25.03 5.45 -10.65
CA LEU A 866 24.35 5.10 -11.89
C LEU A 866 23.59 6.30 -12.52
N LEU A 867 23.16 7.24 -11.69
CA LEU A 867 22.25 8.34 -12.08
C LEU A 867 22.99 9.63 -12.41
N SER A 868 24.27 9.72 -12.05
CA SER A 868 25.18 10.83 -12.37
C SER A 868 26.36 10.41 -13.27
N GLY A 869 26.63 9.10 -13.39
CA GLY A 869 27.79 8.55 -14.09
C GLY A 869 29.14 8.76 -13.38
N GLN A 870 29.13 9.39 -12.19
CA GLN A 870 30.36 9.74 -11.47
C GLN A 870 31.02 8.52 -10.83
N ALA A 871 32.35 8.50 -10.83
CA ALA A 871 33.13 7.49 -10.11
C ALA A 871 33.23 7.89 -8.64
N VAL A 872 32.65 7.08 -7.75
CA VAL A 872 32.57 7.37 -6.30
C VAL A 872 33.45 6.46 -5.44
N GLY A 873 34.07 5.43 -6.04
CA GLY A 873 34.95 4.51 -5.34
C GLY A 873 35.76 3.60 -6.27
N ARG A 874 36.71 2.88 -5.68
CA ARG A 874 37.63 1.94 -6.36
C ARG A 874 37.90 0.75 -5.46
N ASP A 875 38.34 -0.36 -6.03
CA ASP A 875 38.87 -1.52 -5.28
C ASP A 875 37.94 -2.02 -4.17
N ALA A 876 36.64 -2.10 -4.51
CA ALA A 876 35.50 -2.44 -3.65
C ALA A 876 35.02 -1.37 -2.63
N GLN A 877 35.72 -0.25 -2.43
CA GLN A 877 35.38 0.70 -1.37
C GLN A 877 35.03 2.12 -1.87
N ALA A 878 34.07 2.74 -1.17
CA ALA A 878 33.66 4.13 -1.34
C ALA A 878 33.33 4.77 0.02
N THR A 879 33.56 6.08 0.14
CA THR A 879 33.03 6.91 1.22
C THR A 879 32.12 7.96 0.60
N LEU A 880 30.88 8.05 1.08
CA LEU A 880 29.85 8.91 0.52
C LEU A 880 29.38 9.91 1.56
N ASP A 881 29.61 11.21 1.36
CA ASP A 881 28.99 12.24 2.18
C ASP A 881 27.51 12.37 1.82
N LEU A 882 26.64 11.90 2.73
CA LEU A 882 25.20 11.83 2.52
C LEU A 882 24.45 12.68 3.56
N LYS A 883 23.27 13.16 3.15
CA LYS A 883 22.25 13.69 4.06
C LYS A 883 21.20 12.65 4.39
N LYS A 884 20.54 12.76 5.55
CA LYS A 884 19.40 11.91 5.88
C LYS A 884 18.36 11.97 4.77
N GLY A 885 17.97 10.82 4.26
CA GLY A 885 17.04 10.70 3.13
C GLY A 885 17.69 10.77 1.75
N ASP A 886 19.00 11.02 1.62
CA ASP A 886 19.69 10.84 0.34
C ASP A 886 19.66 9.38 -0.10
N THR A 887 19.23 9.17 -1.34
CA THR A 887 19.36 7.90 -2.05
C THR A 887 20.57 7.96 -2.99
N ARG A 888 21.32 6.86 -3.09
CA ARG A 888 22.31 6.62 -4.14
C ARG A 888 22.07 5.24 -4.75
N ILE A 889 22.24 5.13 -6.06
CA ILE A 889 22.14 3.86 -6.79
C ILE A 889 23.50 3.62 -7.42
N LEU A 890 24.27 2.72 -6.83
CA LEU A 890 25.61 2.40 -7.27
C LEU A 890 25.56 1.18 -8.19
N ARG A 891 26.42 1.19 -9.21
CA ARG A 891 26.78 0.02 -10.00
C ARG A 891 28.27 -0.25 -9.84
N VAL A 892 28.62 -1.47 -9.45
CA VAL A 892 30.00 -1.96 -9.58
C VAL A 892 30.21 -2.34 -11.04
N ALA A 893 31.16 -1.69 -11.71
CA ALA A 893 31.64 -2.18 -13.01
C ALA A 893 32.64 -3.32 -12.80
N GLU A 894 32.41 -4.41 -13.53
CA GLU A 894 33.35 -5.53 -13.71
C GLU A 894 34.61 -5.10 -14.49
#